data_AF-A0A7Y5ZGS1-F1
#
_entry.id   AF-A0A7Y5ZGS1-F1
#
_cell.length_a   1.000
_cell.length_b   1.000
_cell.length_c   1.000
_cell.angle_alpha   90.00
_cell.angle_beta   90.00
_cell.angle_gamma   90.00
#
_symmetry.space_group_name_H-M   'P 1'
#
loop_
_entity.id
_entity.type
_entity.pdbx_description
1 polymer ?
#
loop_
_entity_poly.entity_id
_entity_poly.type
_entity_poly.pdbx_seq_one_letter_code
_entity_poly.pdbx_strand_id
1 'polypeptide(L)'
;MRGGVARWKRGQQSHGVKQAVNYAFSGVCDATLTAKTADGVIAAAGYADAVMTRYIVENGAIRDDLLTRSQLKEWVDGLDPLTGERRGRDLESPVADLILDATINAPKSFSIVAMLDADLAAAYEDLQDRLRDRIIKLWQSELNARRGKGGSIWENLARVEVVELRHERSRSLDPHKHRHLWLNVKVQGQDGKWSNIDTRVALRFQNVINAEGDLASRTDPAWIGALAAKGFTLNEDGEITQLQHLVRPLSKRSAQIEANKIARTAWWRRQHPGQEPSHDVLSQIDHWAWAVGRPNKPGELNEDDWAALVRKELHSADPTIGRQHSPATLSPLAVEELDIGLLAAKAVVDADARSTGSGGRFSAMDVRAGALRAIAATGVVAERDVLANLAEEVVARSHTVTLISEPDVPKHVKHLMAVTTATLKATLAQKVDAFSEPGQTLDTDEVAAIGRAIEPDRTLDEAQLAGAAAIGGTSRNVVISGPAGTGKTTMLKVAGAALRRRGHKMIIVAPTKKASSVAGRETMSASSSLHQLLHEFGWRWATTASGATEWRRLSIGEVDPPTGGSYRGPRTRIDPGDRIVVDEAGMLDLEAASALCDIVRATGAGVALVGDQYQALPVGHSGAMALFWHRSSRRIELTTTHRFNDETWAAMTLRLRHPYSEDQSRDIAEALVQTDHIVMADSDVAARETMVEGWFEALQCRETIALVTATHSEAQEISEAIQRRRIEAGAIHTSQTLSGQSGQAIFVGDVVQTRRNDSASDVQNRQNWVVKTIAKDHVILAASTDTTDLRKVSLDYAASHIHLAYATTVYGVQGETTDRALVGPGVDAAGLYVGLTRGKQHNTAVLVAADADSAKAQLVEMMQRQPTEETMRKSRAAAQVELRRAARSSAEPITAVTETQLTAIGLQ
;
A
#
# COMPACT_ATOMS: atom_id res chain seq x y z
N MET A 1 -3.21 7.18 14.50
CA MET A 1 -3.40 5.72 14.74
C MET A 1 -2.72 4.95 13.63
N ARG A 2 -1.92 3.91 13.94
CA ARG A 2 -1.28 3.07 12.91
C ARG A 2 -2.05 1.74 12.76
N GLY A 3 -3.05 1.70 11.87
CA GLY A 3 -3.85 0.50 11.59
C GLY A 3 -4.98 0.70 10.56
N GLY A 4 -5.40 -0.38 9.91
CA GLY A 4 -6.61 -0.43 9.08
C GLY A 4 -7.83 -0.91 9.89
N VAL A 5 -9.03 -0.85 9.31
CA VAL A 5 -10.23 -1.46 9.91
C VAL A 5 -10.29 -2.93 9.51
N ALA A 6 -10.24 -3.83 10.48
CA ALA A 6 -10.52 -5.24 10.25
C ALA A 6 -12.05 -5.48 10.27
N ARG A 7 -12.50 -6.50 9.54
CA ARG A 7 -13.93 -6.85 9.46
C ARG A 7 -14.14 -8.23 10.03
N TRP A 8 -14.94 -8.33 11.08
CA TRP A 8 -15.41 -9.62 11.58
C TRP A 8 -16.64 -10.01 10.77
N LYS A 9 -16.50 -11.05 9.95
CA LYS A 9 -17.60 -11.59 9.15
C LYS A 9 -18.33 -12.69 9.92
N ARG A 10 -19.59 -12.96 9.58
CA ARG A 10 -20.41 -14.00 10.24
C ARG A 10 -19.79 -15.40 10.13
N GLY A 11 -19.18 -15.75 8.99
CA GLY A 11 -18.64 -17.07 8.71
C GLY A 11 -19.74 -18.14 8.53
N GLN A 12 -19.39 -19.33 8.04
CA GLN A 12 -20.35 -20.43 7.95
C GLN A 12 -20.81 -20.87 9.35
N GLN A 13 -22.11 -21.17 9.52
CA GLN A 13 -22.71 -21.59 10.80
C GLN A 13 -22.39 -20.66 12.01
N SER A 14 -22.24 -19.36 11.77
CA SER A 14 -21.90 -18.34 12.79
C SER A 14 -20.57 -18.58 13.52
N HIS A 15 -19.61 -19.26 12.87
CA HIS A 15 -18.26 -19.46 13.43
C HIS A 15 -17.55 -18.14 13.74
N GLY A 16 -17.78 -17.08 12.96
CA GLY A 16 -17.20 -15.75 13.19
C GLY A 16 -17.67 -15.12 14.51
N VAL A 17 -18.93 -15.32 14.89
CA VAL A 17 -19.47 -14.87 16.19
C VAL A 17 -18.76 -15.57 17.33
N LYS A 18 -18.58 -16.89 17.24
CA LYS A 18 -17.88 -17.69 18.25
C LYS A 18 -16.41 -17.29 18.37
N GLN A 19 -15.73 -17.03 17.25
CA GLN A 19 -14.34 -16.60 17.22
C GLN A 19 -14.15 -15.21 17.84
N ALA A 20 -15.03 -14.25 17.54
CA ALA A 20 -15.00 -12.92 18.14
C ALA A 20 -15.18 -13.00 19.67
N VAL A 21 -16.21 -13.70 20.15
CA VAL A 21 -16.46 -13.85 21.59
C VAL A 21 -15.32 -14.59 22.29
N ASN A 22 -14.74 -15.61 21.66
CA ASN A 22 -13.57 -16.30 22.20
C ASN A 22 -12.33 -15.40 22.21
N TYR A 23 -12.13 -14.56 21.20
CA TYR A 23 -11.06 -13.58 21.19
C TYR A 23 -11.19 -12.61 22.38
N ALA A 24 -12.39 -12.08 22.63
CA ALA A 24 -12.64 -11.14 23.71
C ALA A 24 -12.44 -11.75 25.12
N PHE A 25 -12.90 -12.99 25.33
CA PHE A 25 -12.97 -13.60 26.67
C PHE A 25 -11.98 -14.72 26.98
N SER A 26 -11.21 -15.22 26.00
CA SER A 26 -10.14 -16.16 26.30
C SER A 26 -8.98 -15.46 27.00
N GLY A 27 -8.18 -16.19 27.79
CA GLY A 27 -6.95 -15.71 28.46
C GLY A 27 -5.80 -15.35 27.49
N VAL A 28 -6.16 -14.77 26.35
CA VAL A 28 -5.33 -14.28 25.26
C VAL A 28 -5.57 -12.77 25.05
N CYS A 29 -6.70 -12.24 25.53
CA CYS A 29 -7.04 -10.83 25.64
C CYS A 29 -6.64 -10.31 27.03
N ASP A 30 -5.95 -9.16 27.13
CA ASP A 30 -5.62 -8.56 28.44
C ASP A 30 -6.84 -7.94 29.12
N ALA A 31 -7.89 -7.61 28.36
CA ALA A 31 -9.05 -6.87 28.85
C ALA A 31 -9.83 -7.62 29.94
N THR A 32 -9.78 -8.96 29.98
CA THR A 32 -10.44 -9.77 31.03
C THR A 32 -9.65 -9.82 32.34
N LEU A 33 -8.35 -9.54 32.32
CA LEU A 33 -7.51 -9.52 33.53
C LEU A 33 -7.70 -8.22 34.32
N THR A 34 -7.83 -7.09 33.63
CA THR A 34 -8.13 -5.77 34.21
C THR A 34 -9.58 -5.66 34.71
N ALA A 35 -10.53 -6.38 34.12
CA ALA A 35 -11.91 -6.44 34.61
C ALA A 35 -12.05 -7.09 36.01
N LYS A 36 -11.06 -7.89 36.45
CA LYS A 36 -11.05 -8.46 37.81
C LYS A 36 -10.68 -7.44 38.90
N THR A 37 -10.07 -6.30 38.55
CA THR A 37 -9.49 -5.36 39.52
C THR A 37 -10.24 -4.03 39.65
N ALA A 38 -11.20 -3.73 38.77
CA ALA A 38 -11.78 -2.38 38.64
C ALA A 38 -12.88 -1.98 39.65
N ASP A 39 -13.34 -2.87 40.55
CA ASP A 39 -14.17 -2.46 41.68
C ASP A 39 -13.92 -3.36 42.89
N GLY A 40 -13.22 -2.82 43.90
CA GLY A 40 -12.88 -3.49 45.15
C GLY A 40 -14.07 -3.94 46.00
N VAL A 41 -15.31 -3.72 45.53
CA VAL A 41 -16.54 -4.17 46.19
C VAL A 41 -17.05 -5.52 45.64
N ILE A 42 -16.68 -5.91 44.41
CA ILE A 42 -17.15 -7.17 43.79
C ILE A 42 -16.09 -8.29 43.87
N ALA A 43 -14.81 -7.95 44.08
CA ALA A 43 -13.71 -8.92 44.17
C ALA A 43 -13.80 -9.90 45.37
N ALA A 44 -14.72 -9.70 46.32
CA ALA A 44 -14.88 -10.55 47.50
C ALA A 44 -15.67 -11.86 47.26
N ALA A 45 -16.23 -12.07 46.07
CA ALA A 45 -16.87 -13.33 45.70
C ALA A 45 -16.20 -13.90 44.45
N GLY A 46 -15.54 -15.06 44.55
CA GLY A 46 -14.77 -15.72 43.49
C GLY A 46 -15.57 -16.25 42.28
N TYR A 47 -16.61 -15.52 41.84
CA TYR A 47 -17.52 -15.84 40.75
C TYR A 47 -17.92 -14.63 39.89
N ALA A 48 -17.10 -13.56 39.82
CA ALA A 48 -17.36 -12.49 38.87
C ALA A 48 -17.00 -12.96 37.45
N ASP A 49 -18.03 -13.26 36.63
CA ASP A 49 -17.87 -13.48 35.19
C ASP A 49 -17.19 -12.25 34.57
N ALA A 50 -16.17 -12.46 33.75
CA ALA A 50 -15.51 -11.36 33.05
C ALA A 50 -16.54 -10.59 32.20
N VAL A 51 -16.45 -9.26 32.23
CA VAL A 51 -17.35 -8.34 31.52
C VAL A 51 -16.57 -7.43 30.58
N MET A 52 -17.23 -6.93 29.54
CA MET A 52 -16.65 -6.00 28.55
C MET A 52 -17.44 -4.70 28.55
N THR A 53 -16.74 -3.57 28.50
CA THR A 53 -17.39 -2.25 28.43
C THR A 53 -17.91 -2.00 27.01
N ARG A 54 -19.20 -1.75 26.90
CA ARG A 54 -19.86 -1.26 25.69
C ARG A 54 -20.19 0.21 25.89
N TYR A 55 -19.71 1.04 24.98
CA TYR A 55 -20.11 2.43 24.83
C TYR A 55 -21.28 2.53 23.86
N ILE A 56 -22.29 3.29 24.25
CA ILE A 56 -23.47 3.61 23.46
C ILE A 56 -23.44 5.11 23.26
N VAL A 57 -23.28 5.53 22.00
CA VAL A 57 -23.34 6.94 21.64
C VAL A 57 -24.71 7.20 21.05
N GLU A 58 -25.49 8.06 21.70
CA GLU A 58 -26.86 8.37 21.31
C GLU A 58 -27.07 9.89 21.35
N ASN A 59 -27.41 10.47 20.21
CA ASN A 59 -27.57 11.93 20.04
C ASN A 59 -26.38 12.75 20.60
N GLY A 60 -25.15 12.25 20.39
CA GLY A 60 -23.91 12.88 20.84
C GLY A 60 -23.55 12.65 22.32
N ALA A 61 -24.46 12.10 23.12
CA ALA A 61 -24.17 11.68 24.49
C ALA A 61 -23.54 10.28 24.49
N ILE A 62 -22.50 10.09 25.32
CA ILE A 62 -21.89 8.78 25.54
C ILE A 62 -22.42 8.25 26.87
N ARG A 63 -22.88 7.00 26.86
CA ARG A 63 -23.12 6.19 28.06
C ARG A 63 -22.44 4.85 27.89
N ASP A 64 -22.07 4.21 28.98
CA ASP A 64 -21.48 2.87 28.96
C ASP A 64 -22.26 1.89 29.83
N ASP A 65 -22.15 0.62 29.46
CA ASP A 65 -22.58 -0.51 30.28
C ASP A 65 -21.62 -1.69 30.13
N LEU A 66 -21.83 -2.72 30.95
CA LEU A 66 -21.02 -3.93 31.01
C LEU A 66 -21.77 -5.10 30.38
N LEU A 67 -21.12 -5.77 29.43
CA LEU A 67 -21.64 -6.96 28.77
C LEU A 67 -20.96 -8.21 29.32
N THR A 68 -21.76 -9.16 29.79
CA THR A 68 -21.31 -10.53 30.05
C THR A 68 -20.97 -11.27 28.75
N ARG A 69 -20.35 -12.45 28.85
CA ARG A 69 -20.00 -13.26 27.68
C ARG A 69 -21.20 -13.63 26.79
N SER A 70 -22.35 -13.94 27.38
CA SER A 70 -23.59 -14.23 26.65
C SER A 70 -24.13 -12.98 25.96
N GLN A 71 -24.16 -11.86 26.67
CA GLN A 71 -24.63 -10.57 26.15
C GLN A 71 -23.74 -10.05 25.02
N LEU A 72 -22.41 -10.20 25.10
CA LEU A 72 -21.53 -9.83 23.99
C LEU A 72 -21.82 -10.68 22.75
N LYS A 73 -22.08 -11.99 22.92
CA LYS A 73 -22.43 -12.88 21.80
C LYS A 73 -23.71 -12.43 21.11
N GLU A 74 -24.74 -12.10 21.89
CA GLU A 74 -26.02 -11.60 21.38
C GLU A 74 -25.83 -10.27 20.63
N TRP A 75 -25.04 -9.36 21.22
CA TRP A 75 -24.70 -8.08 20.61
C TRP A 75 -23.95 -8.23 19.28
N VAL A 76 -22.93 -9.11 19.21
CA VAL A 76 -22.19 -9.42 17.97
C VAL A 76 -23.14 -9.99 16.90
N ASP A 77 -24.12 -10.80 17.30
CA ASP A 77 -25.10 -11.38 16.37
C ASP A 77 -26.22 -10.40 15.94
N GLY A 78 -26.21 -9.18 16.48
CA GLY A 78 -27.17 -8.12 16.13
C GLY A 78 -28.46 -8.14 16.93
N LEU A 79 -28.47 -8.77 18.10
CA LEU A 79 -29.55 -8.72 19.08
C LEU A 79 -29.29 -7.60 20.10
N ASP A 80 -30.36 -7.08 20.71
CA ASP A 80 -30.25 -6.26 21.90
C ASP A 80 -29.89 -7.15 23.11
N PRO A 81 -28.75 -6.92 23.78
CA PRO A 81 -28.30 -7.77 24.88
C PRO A 81 -29.13 -7.65 26.17
N LEU A 82 -30.07 -6.70 26.25
CA LEU A 82 -30.97 -6.54 27.39
C LEU A 82 -32.34 -7.18 27.14
N THR A 83 -32.88 -7.00 25.93
CA THR A 83 -34.24 -7.47 25.60
C THR A 83 -34.25 -8.76 24.79
N GLY A 84 -33.13 -9.15 24.17
CA GLY A 84 -33.05 -10.23 23.20
C GLY A 84 -33.74 -9.92 21.87
N GLU A 85 -34.21 -8.68 21.66
CA GLU A 85 -34.89 -8.29 20.42
C GLU A 85 -33.90 -8.09 19.26
N ARG A 86 -34.33 -8.44 18.05
CA ARG A 86 -33.49 -8.34 16.84
C ARG A 86 -33.42 -6.91 16.33
N ARG A 87 -32.20 -6.42 16.07
CA ARG A 87 -31.98 -5.08 15.53
C ARG A 87 -31.91 -5.09 14.01
N GLY A 88 -33.05 -4.77 13.39
CA GLY A 88 -33.20 -4.71 11.95
C GLY A 88 -33.18 -6.11 11.31
N ARG A 89 -32.87 -6.19 10.00
CA ARG A 89 -32.92 -7.45 9.23
C ARG A 89 -31.74 -8.37 9.47
N ASP A 90 -31.97 -9.67 9.32
CA ASP A 90 -30.92 -10.68 9.42
C ASP A 90 -29.88 -10.58 8.31
N LEU A 91 -28.62 -10.75 8.72
CA LEU A 91 -27.47 -10.90 7.85
C LEU A 91 -27.11 -12.38 7.78
N GLU A 92 -27.84 -13.15 6.99
CA GLU A 92 -27.64 -14.61 6.92
C GLU A 92 -26.41 -15.03 6.12
N SER A 93 -25.87 -14.11 5.31
CA SER A 93 -24.72 -14.39 4.45
C SER A 93 -23.44 -14.63 5.27
N PRO A 94 -22.67 -15.70 5.00
CA PRO A 94 -21.39 -15.96 5.65
C PRO A 94 -20.37 -14.82 5.48
N VAL A 95 -20.49 -14.03 4.40
CA VAL A 95 -19.59 -12.90 4.12
C VAL A 95 -20.08 -11.57 4.70
N ALA A 96 -21.22 -11.55 5.40
CA ALA A 96 -21.75 -10.34 5.99
C ALA A 96 -20.87 -9.84 7.14
N ASP A 97 -20.57 -8.54 7.12
CA ASP A 97 -19.83 -7.88 8.19
C ASP A 97 -20.74 -7.76 9.43
N LEU A 98 -20.21 -8.17 10.59
CA LEU A 98 -20.86 -8.06 11.90
C LEU A 98 -20.28 -6.92 12.73
N ILE A 99 -18.94 -6.81 12.73
CA ILE A 99 -18.19 -5.81 13.48
C ILE A 99 -17.10 -5.22 12.60
N LEU A 100 -16.94 -3.90 12.72
CA LEU A 100 -15.78 -3.18 12.23
C LEU A 100 -14.84 -2.94 13.40
N ASP A 101 -13.63 -3.49 13.33
CA ASP A 101 -12.61 -3.38 14.37
C ASP A 101 -11.59 -2.32 13.97
N ALA A 102 -11.60 -1.19 14.67
CA ALA A 102 -10.62 -0.13 14.51
C ALA A 102 -9.68 -0.11 15.72
N THR A 103 -8.37 -0.10 15.47
CA THR A 103 -7.37 -0.15 16.55
C THR A 103 -6.77 1.23 16.82
N ILE A 104 -6.95 1.73 18.05
CA ILE A 104 -6.16 2.83 18.60
C ILE A 104 -4.77 2.30 18.93
N ASN A 105 -3.80 2.75 18.15
CA ASN A 105 -2.41 2.35 18.27
C ASN A 105 -1.50 3.56 18.06
N ALA A 106 -0.52 3.72 18.95
CA ALA A 106 0.51 4.76 18.90
C ALA A 106 1.89 4.12 18.59
N PRO A 107 2.93 4.92 18.30
CA PRO A 107 4.29 4.41 18.20
C PRO A 107 4.71 3.63 19.44
N LYS A 108 5.51 2.57 19.25
CA LYS A 108 5.94 1.67 20.33
C LYS A 108 6.66 2.42 21.47
N SER A 109 7.35 3.51 21.16
CA SER A 109 8.00 4.39 22.13
C SER A 109 7.04 4.94 23.20
N PHE A 110 5.74 5.07 22.91
CA PHE A 110 4.71 5.49 23.88
C PHE A 110 4.42 4.37 24.91
N SER A 111 4.36 3.13 24.44
CA SER A 111 4.23 1.98 25.34
C SER A 111 5.48 1.80 26.21
N ILE A 112 6.66 2.12 25.67
CA ILE A 112 7.92 2.10 26.43
C ILE A 112 7.89 3.17 27.53
N VAL A 113 7.55 4.42 27.20
CA VAL A 113 7.56 5.49 28.20
C VAL A 113 6.54 5.26 29.32
N ALA A 114 5.37 4.70 28.99
CA ALA A 114 4.35 4.34 29.97
C ALA A 114 4.81 3.23 30.94
N MET A 115 5.84 2.44 30.59
CA MET A 115 6.44 1.47 31.51
C MET A 115 7.52 2.08 32.40
N LEU A 116 8.04 3.26 32.04
CA LEU A 116 9.14 3.92 32.73
C LEU A 116 8.64 4.86 33.83
N ASP A 117 7.49 5.50 33.61
CA ASP A 117 6.95 6.52 34.52
C ASP A 117 5.42 6.40 34.64
N ALA A 118 4.91 6.32 35.87
CA ALA A 118 3.49 6.13 36.14
C ALA A 118 2.63 7.35 35.79
N ASP A 119 3.16 8.57 35.92
CA ASP A 119 2.44 9.79 35.54
C ASP A 119 2.27 9.84 34.02
N LEU A 120 3.31 9.44 33.27
CA LEU A 120 3.22 9.31 31.81
C LEU A 120 2.31 8.15 31.38
N ALA A 121 2.27 7.06 32.15
CA ALA A 121 1.32 5.98 31.91
C ALA A 121 -0.12 6.47 32.03
N ALA A 122 -0.44 7.20 33.10
CA ALA A 122 -1.76 7.81 33.31
C ALA A 122 -2.10 8.82 32.21
N ALA A 123 -1.18 9.74 31.90
CA ALA A 123 -1.38 10.73 30.84
C ALA A 123 -1.64 10.10 29.47
N TYR A 124 -0.98 8.98 29.17
CA TYR A 124 -1.20 8.24 27.92
C TYR A 124 -2.54 7.48 27.91
N GLU A 125 -2.99 6.93 29.03
CA GLU A 125 -4.34 6.34 29.13
C GLU A 125 -5.44 7.39 28.97
N ASP A 126 -5.28 8.56 29.61
CA ASP A 126 -6.21 9.66 29.48
C ASP A 126 -6.29 10.17 28.03
N LEU A 127 -5.15 10.24 27.32
CA LEU A 127 -5.11 10.57 25.90
C LEU A 127 -5.90 9.55 25.07
N GLN A 128 -5.73 8.26 25.35
CA GLN A 128 -6.46 7.20 24.64
C GLN A 128 -7.97 7.24 24.94
N ASP A 129 -8.37 7.57 26.18
CA ASP A 129 -9.78 7.76 26.56
C ASP A 129 -10.41 8.94 25.81
N ARG A 130 -9.73 10.11 25.79
CA ARG A 130 -10.17 11.28 25.00
C ARG A 130 -10.29 10.94 23.51
N LEU A 131 -9.35 10.17 22.97
CA LEU A 131 -9.35 9.75 21.58
C LEU A 131 -10.50 8.77 21.28
N ARG A 132 -10.75 7.78 22.14
CA ARG A 132 -11.90 6.87 22.04
C ARG A 132 -13.20 7.67 21.95
N ASP A 133 -13.44 8.55 22.91
CA ASP A 133 -14.69 9.34 23.00
C ASP A 133 -14.90 10.19 21.75
N ARG A 134 -13.82 10.78 21.23
CA ARG A 134 -13.84 11.52 19.97
C ARG A 134 -14.19 10.62 18.79
N ILE A 135 -13.54 9.47 18.65
CA ILE A 135 -13.75 8.54 17.52
C ILE A 135 -15.19 8.05 17.49
N ILE A 136 -15.75 7.61 18.63
CA ILE A 136 -17.11 7.07 18.67
C ILE A 136 -18.17 8.15 18.40
N LYS A 137 -17.93 9.40 18.83
CA LYS A 137 -18.78 10.57 18.46
C LYS A 137 -18.67 10.91 16.97
N LEU A 138 -17.46 10.84 16.40
CA LEU A 138 -17.27 11.04 14.96
C LEU A 138 -17.98 9.94 14.15
N TRP A 139 -17.92 8.69 14.58
CA TRP A 139 -18.67 7.61 13.92
C TRP A 139 -20.18 7.85 13.95
N GLN A 140 -20.72 8.32 15.08
CA GLN A 140 -22.14 8.63 15.19
C GLN A 140 -22.56 9.82 14.31
N SER A 141 -21.73 10.86 14.22
CA SER A 141 -22.08 12.10 13.49
C SER A 141 -21.74 12.08 12.00
N GLU A 142 -20.73 11.32 11.57
CA GLU A 142 -20.21 11.35 10.19
C GLU A 142 -20.52 10.09 9.37
N LEU A 143 -20.83 8.96 10.02
CA LEU A 143 -21.26 7.75 9.32
C LEU A 143 -22.77 7.75 9.14
N ASN A 144 -23.23 6.84 8.28
CA ASN A 144 -24.61 6.75 7.89
C ASN A 144 -25.07 5.29 7.82
N ALA A 145 -26.36 5.10 8.05
CA ALA A 145 -27.06 3.86 7.78
C ALA A 145 -27.41 3.76 6.30
N ARG A 146 -27.52 2.54 5.78
CA ARG A 146 -27.89 2.27 4.38
C ARG A 146 -29.12 1.38 4.29
N ARG A 147 -30.14 1.80 3.53
CA ARG A 147 -31.44 1.10 3.40
C ARG A 147 -32.02 1.16 1.98
N GLY A 148 -33.06 0.36 1.71
CA GLY A 148 -33.74 0.30 0.40
C GLY A 148 -33.10 -0.68 -0.58
N LYS A 149 -33.72 -0.85 -1.77
CA LYS A 149 -33.20 -1.74 -2.82
C LYS A 149 -31.83 -1.23 -3.27
N GLY A 150 -30.83 -2.12 -3.21
CA GLY A 150 -29.44 -1.74 -3.48
C GLY A 150 -28.88 -0.70 -2.51
N GLY A 151 -29.49 -0.51 -1.34
CA GLY A 151 -29.04 0.43 -0.32
C GLY A 151 -28.95 1.89 -0.82
N SER A 152 -30.00 2.33 -1.51
CA SER A 152 -30.07 3.64 -2.17
C SER A 152 -30.40 4.80 -1.23
N ILE A 153 -30.83 4.51 0.00
CA ILE A 153 -31.22 5.50 1.00
C ILE A 153 -30.15 5.55 2.09
N TRP A 154 -29.62 6.76 2.34
CA TRP A 154 -28.76 7.07 3.47
C TRP A 154 -29.65 7.60 4.60
N GLU A 155 -29.36 7.21 5.83
CA GLU A 155 -29.98 7.80 7.04
C GLU A 155 -28.89 8.22 8.03
N ASN A 156 -28.99 9.42 8.60
CA ASN A 156 -28.08 9.87 9.66
C ASN A 156 -28.25 9.00 10.91
N LEU A 157 -27.18 8.81 11.68
CA LEU A 157 -27.23 7.93 12.85
C LEU A 157 -27.68 8.70 14.08
N ALA A 158 -28.71 8.19 14.77
CA ALA A 158 -29.02 8.59 16.12
C ALA A 158 -28.11 7.87 17.11
N ARG A 159 -27.88 6.56 16.89
CA ARG A 159 -27.18 5.70 17.84
C ARG A 159 -26.22 4.72 17.19
N VAL A 160 -25.02 4.63 17.77
CA VAL A 160 -24.02 3.58 17.50
C VAL A 160 -23.59 2.92 18.80
N GLU A 161 -23.14 1.67 18.70
CA GLU A 161 -22.63 0.91 19.85
C GLU A 161 -21.24 0.38 19.54
N VAL A 162 -20.33 0.52 20.53
CA VAL A 162 -18.92 0.19 20.40
C VAL A 162 -18.46 -0.58 21.62
N VAL A 163 -17.85 -1.75 21.43
CA VAL A 163 -17.17 -2.48 22.51
C VAL A 163 -15.69 -2.15 22.49
N GLU A 164 -15.11 -1.86 23.65
CA GLU A 164 -13.68 -1.57 23.80
C GLU A 164 -12.95 -2.80 24.36
N LEU A 165 -11.83 -3.17 23.73
CA LEU A 165 -10.88 -4.12 24.28
C LEU A 165 -9.53 -3.43 24.50
N ARG A 166 -9.10 -3.35 25.76
CA ARG A 166 -7.84 -2.75 26.16
C ARG A 166 -6.73 -3.81 26.23
N HIS A 167 -5.61 -3.53 25.57
CA HIS A 167 -4.41 -4.38 25.63
C HIS A 167 -3.21 -3.58 26.12
N GLU A 168 -2.46 -4.17 27.04
CA GLU A 168 -1.24 -3.58 27.64
C GLU A 168 0.03 -4.07 26.94
N ARG A 169 -0.05 -5.22 26.27
CA ARG A 169 1.11 -6.00 25.85
C ARG A 169 0.89 -6.77 24.56
N SER A 170 2.00 -7.03 23.89
CA SER A 170 2.05 -8.01 22.81
C SER A 170 1.84 -9.42 23.37
N ARG A 171 1.56 -10.38 22.49
CA ARG A 171 1.42 -11.79 22.88
C ARG A 171 2.71 -12.42 23.43
N SER A 172 3.87 -11.75 23.34
CA SER A 172 5.11 -12.16 24.01
C SER A 172 5.53 -11.20 25.11
N LEU A 173 4.55 -10.52 25.70
CA LEU A 173 4.75 -9.70 26.89
C LEU A 173 5.66 -8.49 26.63
N ASP A 174 5.79 -8.03 25.38
CA ASP A 174 6.44 -6.75 25.08
C ASP A 174 5.45 -5.60 25.34
N PRO A 175 5.88 -4.44 25.88
CA PRO A 175 4.99 -3.29 26.10
C PRO A 175 4.31 -2.87 24.81
N HIS A 176 2.99 -3.00 24.72
CA HIS A 176 2.25 -2.61 23.53
C HIS A 176 0.84 -2.24 23.91
N LYS A 177 0.70 -1.03 24.44
CA LYS A 177 -0.57 -0.42 24.81
C LYS A 177 -1.34 -0.05 23.54
N HIS A 178 -2.45 -0.74 23.30
CA HIS A 178 -3.35 -0.51 22.17
C HIS A 178 -4.80 -0.89 22.55
N ARG A 179 -5.77 -0.30 21.85
CA ARG A 179 -7.19 -0.54 22.11
C ARG A 179 -7.92 -0.92 20.83
N HIS A 180 -8.75 -1.94 20.90
CA HIS A 180 -9.65 -2.30 19.82
C HIS A 180 -11.02 -1.69 20.09
N LEU A 181 -11.53 -0.95 19.13
CA LEU A 181 -12.89 -0.41 19.14
C LEU A 181 -13.73 -1.19 18.13
N TRP A 182 -14.58 -2.05 18.66
CA TRP A 182 -15.50 -2.87 17.89
C TRP A 182 -16.79 -2.11 17.65
N LEU A 183 -16.95 -1.53 16.47
CA LEU A 183 -18.20 -0.89 16.05
C LEU A 183 -19.18 -1.95 15.53
N ASN A 184 -20.37 -2.02 16.14
CA ASN A 184 -21.44 -2.87 15.63
C ASN A 184 -21.93 -2.39 14.27
N VAL A 185 -22.12 -3.30 13.32
CA VAL A 185 -22.72 -2.96 12.02
C VAL A 185 -24.19 -2.54 12.17
N LYS A 186 -24.87 -2.98 13.23
CA LYS A 186 -26.24 -2.56 13.57
C LYS A 186 -26.24 -1.19 14.23
N VAL A 187 -26.86 -0.23 13.57
CA VAL A 187 -26.96 1.17 14.00
C VAL A 187 -28.40 1.68 13.86
N GLN A 188 -28.77 2.64 14.71
CA GLN A 188 -30.11 3.24 14.69
C GLN A 188 -30.06 4.58 13.94
N GLY A 189 -30.97 4.77 12.99
CA GLY A 189 -31.14 6.04 12.29
C GLY A 189 -31.84 7.10 13.15
N GLN A 190 -31.79 8.37 12.72
CA GLN A 190 -32.58 9.45 13.32
C GLN A 190 -34.08 9.20 13.25
N ASP A 191 -34.53 8.41 12.27
CA ASP A 191 -35.89 7.89 12.18
C ASP A 191 -36.25 6.78 13.21
N GLY A 192 -35.34 6.47 14.14
CA GLY A 192 -35.54 5.48 15.21
C GLY A 192 -35.45 4.02 14.76
N LYS A 193 -35.24 3.74 13.48
CA LYS A 193 -35.18 2.35 12.96
C LYS A 193 -33.76 1.80 12.98
N TRP A 194 -33.64 0.50 13.19
CA TRP A 194 -32.37 -0.21 13.12
C TRP A 194 -32.05 -0.68 11.70
N SER A 195 -30.80 -0.49 11.31
CA SER A 195 -30.28 -0.86 9.99
C SER A 195 -28.77 -1.09 10.04
N ASN A 196 -28.18 -1.42 8.89
CA ASN A 196 -26.74 -1.61 8.80
C ASN A 196 -26.05 -0.31 8.42
N ILE A 197 -24.87 -0.08 8.99
CA ILE A 197 -23.96 0.99 8.59
C ILE A 197 -23.48 0.82 7.15
N ASP A 198 -23.23 1.92 6.42
CA ASP A 198 -22.55 1.81 5.12
C ASP A 198 -21.06 1.55 5.34
N THR A 199 -20.68 0.27 5.36
CA THR A 199 -19.29 -0.16 5.55
C THR A 199 -18.33 0.50 4.56
N ARG A 200 -18.76 0.85 3.34
CA ARG A 200 -17.89 1.51 2.34
C ARG A 200 -17.51 2.92 2.80
N VAL A 201 -18.45 3.64 3.40
CA VAL A 201 -18.22 4.97 3.95
C VAL A 201 -17.34 4.85 5.20
N ALA A 202 -17.60 3.89 6.08
CA ALA A 202 -16.79 3.64 7.27
C ALA A 202 -15.32 3.32 6.93
N LEU A 203 -15.07 2.46 5.93
CA LEU A 203 -13.71 2.13 5.48
C LEU A 203 -12.97 3.35 4.90
N ARG A 204 -13.67 4.23 4.17
CA ARG A 204 -13.09 5.50 3.67
C ARG A 204 -12.81 6.48 4.80
N PHE A 205 -13.74 6.57 5.76
CA PHE A 205 -13.63 7.44 6.92
C PHE A 205 -12.47 7.06 7.85
N GLN A 206 -11.97 5.82 7.78
CA GLN A 206 -10.77 5.42 8.51
C GLN A 206 -9.57 6.34 8.26
N ASN A 207 -9.44 6.92 7.05
CA ASN A 207 -8.38 7.87 6.77
C ASN A 207 -8.44 9.11 7.69
N VAL A 208 -9.65 9.59 7.97
CA VAL A 208 -9.90 10.70 8.93
C VAL A 208 -9.60 10.25 10.34
N ILE A 209 -10.08 9.07 10.77
CA ILE A 209 -9.81 8.54 12.11
C ILE A 209 -8.31 8.37 12.37
N ASN A 210 -7.55 7.90 11.38
CA ASN A 210 -6.10 7.77 11.49
C ASN A 210 -5.44 9.14 11.69
N ALA A 211 -5.87 10.15 10.91
CA ALA A 211 -5.40 11.53 11.02
C ALA A 211 -5.79 12.17 12.37
N GLU A 212 -6.99 11.90 12.88
CA GLU A 212 -7.44 12.37 14.20
C GLU A 212 -6.52 11.86 15.31
N GLY A 213 -6.12 10.57 15.24
CA GLY A 213 -5.19 9.99 16.21
C GLY A 213 -3.76 10.54 16.08
N ASP A 214 -3.32 10.89 14.88
CA ASP A 214 -2.00 11.53 14.66
C ASP A 214 -2.01 12.98 15.17
N LEU A 215 -3.12 13.70 15.00
CA LEU A 215 -3.30 15.02 15.58
C LEU A 215 -3.30 14.94 17.10
N ALA A 216 -4.07 14.03 17.70
CA ALA A 216 -4.15 13.89 19.15
C ALA A 216 -2.77 13.58 19.79
N SER A 217 -2.01 12.64 19.22
CA SER A 217 -0.72 12.24 19.79
C SER A 217 0.36 13.32 19.73
N ARG A 218 0.21 14.32 18.84
CA ARG A 218 1.22 15.36 18.60
C ARG A 218 0.85 16.73 19.16
N THR A 219 -0.41 16.97 19.53
CA THR A 219 -0.91 18.32 19.84
C THR A 219 -1.68 18.43 21.16
N ASP A 220 -1.98 17.31 21.83
CA ASP A 220 -2.73 17.30 23.10
C ASP A 220 -1.92 17.97 24.23
N PRO A 221 -2.41 19.07 24.85
CA PRO A 221 -1.66 19.83 25.84
C PRO A 221 -1.26 19.03 27.08
N ALA A 222 -2.16 18.17 27.57
CA ALA A 222 -1.91 17.36 28.75
C ALA A 222 -0.81 16.32 28.48
N TRP A 223 -0.90 15.60 27.35
CA TRP A 223 0.08 14.60 26.96
C TRP A 223 1.46 15.20 26.67
N ILE A 224 1.51 16.25 25.84
CA ILE A 224 2.78 16.90 25.46
C ILE A 224 3.42 17.58 26.68
N GLY A 225 2.62 18.23 27.52
CA GLY A 225 3.08 18.82 28.77
C GLY A 225 3.67 17.77 29.73
N ALA A 226 3.01 16.62 29.87
CA ALA A 226 3.49 15.53 30.71
C ALA A 226 4.84 14.98 30.22
N LEU A 227 4.97 14.72 28.91
CA LEU A 227 6.25 14.29 28.30
C LEU A 227 7.37 15.29 28.58
N ALA A 228 7.11 16.58 28.34
CA ALA A 228 8.12 17.61 28.50
C ALA A 228 8.54 17.80 29.96
N ALA A 229 7.60 17.73 30.91
CA ALA A 229 7.91 17.79 32.35
C ALA A 229 8.89 16.68 32.77
N LYS A 230 8.91 15.57 32.04
CA LYS A 230 9.81 14.42 32.26
C LYS A 230 11.00 14.40 31.29
N GLY A 231 11.22 15.46 30.52
CA GLY A 231 12.37 15.61 29.62
C GLY A 231 12.27 14.90 28.28
N PHE A 232 11.07 14.46 27.89
CA PHE A 232 10.81 13.77 26.62
C PHE A 232 10.23 14.72 25.57
N THR A 233 10.61 14.51 24.31
CA THR A 233 10.12 15.28 23.16
C THR A 233 9.78 14.37 21.99
N LEU A 234 8.78 14.76 21.18
CA LEU A 234 8.43 14.05 19.96
C LEU A 234 9.32 14.52 18.79
N ASN A 235 9.71 13.58 17.93
CA ASN A 235 10.39 13.86 16.65
C ASN A 235 9.36 14.08 15.51
N GLU A 236 9.85 14.31 14.30
CA GLU A 236 9.00 14.52 13.10
C GLU A 236 8.11 13.31 12.77
N ASP A 237 8.56 12.09 13.08
CA ASP A 237 7.80 10.84 12.91
C ASP A 237 6.74 10.62 14.01
N GLY A 238 6.72 11.50 15.02
CA GLY A 238 5.82 11.43 16.18
C GLY A 238 6.23 10.36 17.18
N GLU A 239 7.47 9.88 17.13
CA GLU A 239 8.05 9.00 18.15
C GLU A 239 8.74 9.83 19.25
N ILE A 240 8.87 9.25 20.44
CA ILE A 240 9.64 9.88 21.52
C ILE A 240 11.12 9.79 21.18
N THR A 241 11.74 10.95 20.95
CA THR A 241 13.11 11.11 20.43
C THR A 241 14.13 10.32 21.25
N GLN A 242 13.99 10.36 22.57
CA GLN A 242 14.92 9.74 23.52
C GLN A 242 14.72 8.22 23.66
N LEU A 243 13.67 7.63 23.07
CA LEU A 243 13.33 6.21 23.25
C LEU A 243 13.23 5.44 21.92
N GLN A 244 13.34 6.11 20.77
CA GLN A 244 13.18 5.48 19.46
C GLN A 244 14.15 4.31 19.22
N HIS A 245 15.37 4.37 19.78
CA HIS A 245 16.38 3.31 19.64
C HIS A 245 16.02 2.02 20.38
N LEU A 246 15.07 2.07 21.32
CA LEU A 246 14.65 0.95 22.17
C LEU A 246 13.47 0.16 21.59
N VAL A 247 12.83 0.69 20.55
CA VAL A 247 11.66 0.07 19.90
C VAL A 247 11.98 -1.34 19.38
N ARG A 248 13.14 -1.51 18.72
CA ARG A 248 13.57 -2.81 18.17
C ARG A 248 14.01 -3.82 19.24
N PRO A 249 14.87 -3.45 20.23
CA PRO A 249 15.25 -4.36 21.33
C PRO A 249 14.07 -4.97 22.09
N LEU A 250 12.93 -4.27 22.20
CA LEU A 250 11.72 -4.73 22.88
C LEU A 250 10.66 -5.35 21.96
N SER A 251 11.12 -6.10 20.96
CA SER A 251 10.28 -6.91 20.07
C SER A 251 10.56 -8.41 20.26
N LYS A 252 10.53 -8.89 21.51
CA LYS A 252 10.97 -10.24 21.91
C LYS A 252 10.15 -11.37 21.31
N ARG A 253 8.88 -11.15 20.97
CA ARG A 253 8.06 -12.17 20.28
C ARG A 253 8.77 -12.68 19.04
N SER A 254 9.23 -11.72 18.25
CA SER A 254 9.89 -11.97 16.99
C SER A 254 11.27 -12.60 17.18
N ALA A 255 11.87 -12.50 18.38
CA ALA A 255 13.16 -13.13 18.72
C ALA A 255 13.02 -14.51 19.42
N GLN A 256 11.95 -14.72 20.19
CA GLN A 256 11.69 -15.96 20.94
C GLN A 256 11.22 -17.11 20.03
N ILE A 257 10.34 -16.79 19.07
CA ILE A 257 9.88 -17.75 18.06
C ILE A 257 11.09 -18.33 17.30
N GLU A 258 12.09 -17.51 17.03
CA GLU A 258 13.35 -17.93 16.40
C GLU A 258 14.13 -18.89 17.27
N ALA A 259 14.33 -18.54 18.54
CA ALA A 259 15.11 -19.33 19.47
C ALA A 259 14.49 -20.72 19.69
N ASN A 260 13.16 -20.82 19.75
CA ASN A 260 12.44 -22.09 19.95
C ASN A 260 12.54 -23.02 18.73
N LYS A 261 12.45 -22.45 17.51
CA LYS A 261 12.62 -23.20 16.26
C LYS A 261 14.01 -23.80 16.18
N ILE A 262 15.05 -22.98 16.39
CA ILE A 262 16.46 -23.40 16.41
C ILE A 262 16.68 -24.55 17.40
N ALA A 263 16.19 -24.40 18.64
CA ALA A 263 16.42 -25.38 19.70
C ALA A 263 15.72 -26.72 19.44
N ARG A 264 14.48 -26.72 18.94
CA ARG A 264 13.69 -27.94 18.71
C ARG A 264 14.15 -28.73 17.50
N THR A 265 14.53 -28.02 16.44
CA THR A 265 15.16 -28.63 15.26
C THR A 265 16.47 -29.29 15.64
N ALA A 266 17.30 -28.65 16.47
CA ALA A 266 18.54 -29.25 16.97
C ALA A 266 18.28 -30.47 17.90
N TRP A 267 17.24 -30.44 18.73
CA TRP A 267 16.83 -31.60 19.54
C TRP A 267 16.36 -32.76 18.66
N TRP A 268 15.52 -32.50 17.65
CA TRP A 268 14.98 -33.52 16.77
C TRP A 268 16.10 -34.24 15.99
N ARG A 269 17.06 -33.49 15.46
CA ARG A 269 18.24 -34.02 14.75
C ARG A 269 19.15 -34.88 15.63
N ARG A 270 19.27 -34.55 16.94
CA ARG A 270 20.00 -35.40 17.90
C ARG A 270 19.28 -36.72 18.18
N GLN A 271 17.95 -36.74 18.13
CA GLN A 271 17.14 -37.95 18.32
C GLN A 271 17.03 -38.80 17.05
N HIS A 272 17.31 -38.21 15.87
CA HIS A 272 17.26 -38.90 14.58
C HIS A 272 18.56 -38.68 13.78
N PRO A 273 19.69 -39.27 14.21
CA PRO A 273 20.98 -39.06 13.57
C PRO A 273 20.95 -39.53 12.11
N GLY A 274 21.42 -38.68 11.18
CA GLY A 274 21.50 -39.00 9.76
C GLY A 274 20.17 -38.87 8.99
N GLN A 275 19.10 -38.38 9.64
CA GLN A 275 17.84 -38.05 8.98
C GLN A 275 17.62 -36.53 9.04
N GLU A 276 17.08 -35.96 7.97
CA GLU A 276 16.60 -34.57 7.96
C GLU A 276 15.11 -34.53 8.31
N PRO A 277 14.63 -33.54 9.08
CA PRO A 277 13.22 -33.43 9.43
C PRO A 277 12.40 -33.20 8.16
N SER A 278 11.38 -34.03 7.95
CA SER A 278 10.44 -33.90 6.83
C SER A 278 9.60 -32.62 6.96
N HIS A 279 8.91 -32.24 5.88
CA HIS A 279 8.02 -31.08 5.86
C HIS A 279 6.96 -31.11 6.98
N ASP A 280 6.30 -32.25 7.21
CA ASP A 280 5.36 -32.43 8.33
C ASP A 280 6.03 -32.28 9.71
N VAL A 281 7.26 -32.78 9.85
CA VAL A 281 8.03 -32.64 11.10
C VAL A 281 8.48 -31.20 11.31
N LEU A 282 8.89 -30.49 10.25
CA LEU A 282 9.22 -29.08 10.30
C LEU A 282 7.98 -28.25 10.61
N SER A 283 6.83 -28.53 9.99
CA SER A 283 5.56 -27.86 10.27
C SER A 283 5.05 -28.16 11.69
N GLN A 284 5.27 -29.38 12.19
CA GLN A 284 5.04 -29.72 13.60
C GLN A 284 6.03 -29.04 14.54
N ILE A 285 7.29 -28.85 14.14
CA ILE A 285 8.30 -28.08 14.88
C ILE A 285 7.98 -26.59 14.82
N ASP A 286 7.40 -26.09 13.73
CA ASP A 286 7.02 -24.69 13.51
C ASP A 286 5.78 -24.35 14.32
N HIS A 287 4.75 -25.20 14.23
CA HIS A 287 3.60 -25.19 15.12
C HIS A 287 4.06 -25.34 16.57
N TRP A 288 4.97 -26.25 16.86
CA TRP A 288 5.53 -26.42 18.20
C TRP A 288 6.33 -25.20 18.61
N ALA A 289 7.13 -24.54 17.78
CA ALA A 289 7.96 -23.41 18.21
C ALA A 289 7.14 -22.12 18.35
N TRP A 290 6.08 -22.01 17.56
CA TRP A 290 5.02 -21.03 17.73
C TRP A 290 4.13 -21.35 18.95
N ALA A 291 3.99 -22.62 19.34
CA ALA A 291 3.15 -23.13 20.45
C ALA A 291 3.89 -23.48 21.75
N VAL A 292 5.21 -23.59 21.75
CA VAL A 292 6.07 -24.02 22.85
C VAL A 292 7.00 -22.91 23.19
N GLY A 293 7.09 -22.65 24.48
CA GLY A 293 7.46 -21.33 24.95
C GLY A 293 6.44 -20.26 24.55
N ARG A 294 5.35 -20.59 23.81
CA ARG A 294 4.13 -19.78 23.67
C ARG A 294 3.64 -19.58 25.09
N PRO A 295 3.83 -18.38 25.66
CA PRO A 295 3.10 -18.10 26.85
C PRO A 295 1.65 -18.08 26.35
N ASN A 296 0.77 -18.91 26.90
CA ASN A 296 -0.53 -18.34 27.19
C ASN A 296 -0.22 -17.04 27.93
N LYS A 297 -0.93 -15.94 27.67
CA LYS A 297 -0.93 -14.89 28.69
C LYS A 297 -1.27 -15.65 29.98
N PRO A 298 -0.38 -15.66 30.98
CA PRO A 298 -0.58 -16.50 32.14
C PRO A 298 -1.98 -16.20 32.67
N GLY A 299 -2.74 -17.25 33.01
CA GLY A 299 -4.11 -17.07 33.52
C GLY A 299 -4.13 -16.16 34.76
N GLU A 300 -3.01 -16.15 35.49
CA GLU A 300 -2.64 -15.20 36.52
C GLU A 300 -1.21 -14.71 36.22
N LEU A 301 -1.08 -13.48 35.73
CA LEU A 301 0.20 -12.79 35.57
C LEU A 301 0.20 -11.63 36.56
N ASN A 302 1.16 -11.60 37.49
CA ASN A 302 1.33 -10.48 38.39
C ASN A 302 1.89 -9.27 37.59
N GLU A 303 1.10 -8.20 37.49
CA GLU A 303 1.44 -7.03 36.68
C GLU A 303 2.74 -6.34 37.14
N ASP A 304 3.00 -6.33 38.45
CA ASP A 304 4.19 -5.71 39.03
C ASP A 304 5.46 -6.48 38.66
N ASP A 305 5.40 -7.82 38.67
CA ASP A 305 6.53 -8.68 38.31
C ASP A 305 6.89 -8.55 36.82
N TRP A 306 5.88 -8.46 35.96
CA TRP A 306 6.09 -8.24 34.53
C TRP A 306 6.65 -6.83 34.25
N ALA A 307 6.09 -5.79 34.86
CA ALA A 307 6.58 -4.44 34.71
C ALA A 307 8.02 -4.29 35.22
N ALA A 308 8.38 -4.99 36.30
CA ALA A 308 9.76 -5.04 36.81
C ALA A 308 10.72 -5.73 35.83
N LEU A 309 10.31 -6.85 35.22
CA LEU A 309 11.12 -7.58 34.24
C LEU A 309 11.40 -6.73 33.00
N VAL A 310 10.37 -6.06 32.47
CA VAL A 310 10.54 -5.21 31.29
C VAL A 310 11.42 -3.99 31.61
N ARG A 311 11.25 -3.35 32.76
CA ARG A 311 12.13 -2.25 33.19
C ARG A 311 13.59 -2.67 33.30
N LYS A 312 13.85 -3.90 33.78
CA LYS A 312 15.21 -4.46 33.85
C LYS A 312 15.84 -4.63 32.46
N GLU A 313 15.08 -5.05 31.47
CA GLU A 313 15.57 -5.19 30.09
C GLU A 313 15.77 -3.84 29.42
N LEU A 314 14.88 -2.88 29.67
CA LEU A 314 15.07 -1.49 29.26
C LEU A 314 16.39 -0.94 29.79
N HIS A 315 16.66 -1.10 31.09
CA HIS A 315 17.94 -0.71 31.68
C HIS A 315 19.15 -1.47 31.12
N SER A 316 18.96 -2.72 30.69
CA SER A 316 20.03 -3.50 30.06
C SER A 316 20.33 -3.01 28.64
N ALA A 317 19.30 -2.62 27.89
CA ALA A 317 19.42 -2.07 26.55
C ALA A 317 19.97 -0.64 26.55
N ASP A 318 19.61 0.17 27.55
CA ASP A 318 20.14 1.50 27.78
C ASP A 318 20.20 1.81 29.29
N PRO A 319 21.41 1.77 29.89
CA PRO A 319 21.62 2.04 31.30
C PRO A 319 21.26 3.48 31.73
N THR A 320 21.05 4.40 30.79
CA THR A 320 20.79 5.81 31.08
C THR A 320 19.31 6.16 31.26
N ILE A 321 18.40 5.26 30.87
CA ILE A 321 16.93 5.40 30.94
C ILE A 321 16.39 5.74 32.36
N GLY A 322 17.12 5.40 33.42
CA GLY A 322 16.72 5.66 34.81
C GLY A 322 17.18 7.01 35.37
N ARG A 323 17.89 7.82 34.58
CA ARG A 323 18.34 9.15 35.01
C ARG A 323 17.17 10.12 34.87
N GLN A 324 16.90 10.90 35.92
CA GLN A 324 15.96 12.01 35.79
C GLN A 324 16.47 12.98 34.72
N HIS A 325 15.70 13.12 33.66
CA HIS A 325 15.93 14.14 32.65
C HIS A 325 15.46 15.49 33.21
N SER A 326 16.21 16.55 32.94
CA SER A 326 15.69 17.90 33.17
C SER A 326 14.47 18.13 32.27
N PRO A 327 13.44 18.87 32.74
CA PRO A 327 12.29 19.19 31.92
C PRO A 327 12.71 19.77 30.57
N ALA A 328 12.12 19.25 29.50
CA ALA A 328 12.35 19.75 28.15
C ALA A 328 11.68 21.12 28.02
N THR A 329 12.39 22.07 27.42
CA THR A 329 11.79 23.37 27.08
C THR A 329 10.89 23.19 25.87
N LEU A 330 9.58 23.38 26.06
CA LEU A 330 8.63 23.43 24.96
C LEU A 330 8.59 24.86 24.41
N SER A 331 8.58 24.97 23.09
CA SER A 331 8.25 26.21 22.39
C SER A 331 7.19 25.89 21.34
N PRO A 332 5.95 25.59 21.78
CA PRO A 332 4.88 25.24 20.87
C PRO A 332 4.53 26.47 20.02
N LEU A 333 4.23 26.23 18.75
CA LEU A 333 3.79 27.28 17.84
C LEU A 333 2.38 27.72 18.24
N ALA A 334 2.12 29.03 18.28
CA ALA A 334 0.77 29.52 18.56
C ALA A 334 -0.16 29.27 17.38
N VAL A 335 -1.46 29.08 17.63
CA VAL A 335 -2.45 28.81 16.57
C VAL A 335 -2.52 29.98 15.58
N GLU A 336 -2.36 31.20 16.08
CA GLU A 336 -2.41 32.45 15.32
C GLU A 336 -1.17 32.65 14.43
N GLU A 337 -0.08 31.96 14.72
CA GLU A 337 1.17 32.00 13.94
C GLU A 337 1.15 31.00 12.77
N LEU A 338 0.13 30.16 12.68
CA LEU A 338 0.01 29.16 11.62
C LEU A 338 -0.38 29.82 10.29
N ASP A 339 0.39 29.51 9.25
CA ASP A 339 0.02 29.85 7.87
C ASP A 339 -1.09 28.91 7.38
N ILE A 340 -2.34 29.36 7.54
CA ILE A 340 -3.53 28.59 7.13
C ILE A 340 -3.55 28.33 5.62
N GLY A 341 -2.97 29.23 4.81
CA GLY A 341 -2.85 29.04 3.36
C GLY A 341 -1.91 27.89 3.03
N LEU A 342 -0.75 27.82 3.70
CA LEU A 342 0.18 26.71 3.56
C LEU A 342 -0.42 25.39 4.06
N LEU A 343 -1.14 25.39 5.19
CA LEU A 343 -1.83 24.21 5.70
C LEU A 343 -2.91 23.71 4.73
N ALA A 344 -3.67 24.61 4.12
CA ALA A 344 -4.67 24.28 3.11
C ALA A 344 -4.02 23.68 1.85
N ALA A 345 -2.89 24.23 1.41
CA ALA A 345 -2.11 23.64 0.32
C ALA A 345 -1.60 22.23 0.67
N LYS A 346 -1.04 22.03 1.88
CA LYS A 346 -0.61 20.72 2.38
C LYS A 346 -1.75 19.70 2.43
N ALA A 347 -2.95 20.13 2.84
CA ALA A 347 -4.14 19.28 2.88
C ALA A 347 -4.53 18.75 1.50
N VAL A 348 -4.52 19.63 0.48
CA VAL A 348 -4.81 19.23 -0.92
C VAL A 348 -3.72 18.32 -1.46
N VAL A 349 -2.44 18.59 -1.17
CA VAL A 349 -1.32 17.75 -1.61
C VAL A 349 -1.40 16.34 -1.02
N ASP A 350 -1.69 16.20 0.29
CA ASP A 350 -1.86 14.89 0.92
C ASP A 350 -3.07 14.14 0.33
N ALA A 351 -4.19 14.82 0.09
CA ALA A 351 -5.39 14.21 -0.51
C ALA A 351 -5.14 13.74 -1.95
N ASP A 352 -4.44 14.54 -2.74
CA ASP A 352 -4.10 14.24 -4.14
C ASP A 352 -3.09 13.08 -4.25
N ALA A 353 -2.03 13.10 -3.44
CA ALA A 353 -1.00 12.04 -3.41
C ALA A 353 -1.57 10.67 -3.01
N ARG A 354 -2.60 10.64 -2.14
CA ARG A 354 -3.30 9.40 -1.74
C ARG A 354 -4.36 8.95 -2.75
N SER A 355 -4.59 9.71 -3.81
CA SER A 355 -5.70 9.50 -4.75
C SER A 355 -5.27 9.11 -6.15
N THR A 356 -4.03 8.67 -6.34
CA THR A 356 -3.50 8.18 -7.63
C THR A 356 -4.32 7.02 -8.19
N GLY A 357 -4.82 6.13 -7.32
CA GLY A 357 -5.70 5.01 -7.70
C GLY A 357 -7.06 5.43 -8.28
N SER A 358 -7.55 6.63 -7.94
CA SER A 358 -8.76 7.25 -8.51
C SER A 358 -8.42 8.42 -9.45
N GLY A 359 -7.27 8.36 -10.11
CA GLY A 359 -6.82 9.37 -11.08
C GLY A 359 -6.66 10.78 -10.49
N GLY A 360 -6.40 10.92 -9.19
CA GLY A 360 -6.31 12.22 -8.50
C GLY A 360 -7.64 12.78 -8.01
N ARG A 361 -8.75 12.03 -8.12
CA ARG A 361 -10.00 12.40 -7.48
C ARG A 361 -9.99 12.07 -6.00
N PHE A 362 -10.39 13.03 -5.18
CA PHE A 362 -10.53 12.86 -3.74
C PHE A 362 -11.83 13.49 -3.22
N SER A 363 -12.17 13.14 -1.99
CA SER A 363 -13.39 13.57 -1.31
C SER A 363 -13.10 14.68 -0.30
N ALA A 364 -14.14 15.33 0.23
CA ALA A 364 -13.97 16.30 1.30
C ALA A 364 -13.38 15.66 2.57
N MET A 365 -13.69 14.37 2.83
CA MET A 365 -13.06 13.60 3.92
C MET A 365 -11.55 13.46 3.74
N ASP A 366 -11.07 13.29 2.51
CA ASP A 366 -9.64 13.17 2.23
C ASP A 366 -8.91 14.50 2.48
N VAL A 367 -9.51 15.63 2.08
CA VAL A 367 -8.98 16.98 2.37
C VAL A 367 -8.95 17.22 3.88
N ARG A 368 -10.02 16.84 4.61
CA ARG A 368 -10.07 16.95 6.08
C ARG A 368 -8.97 16.12 6.74
N ALA A 369 -8.77 14.87 6.30
CA ALA A 369 -7.68 14.04 6.81
C ALA A 369 -6.30 14.66 6.54
N GLY A 370 -6.11 15.25 5.35
CA GLY A 370 -4.91 16.01 5.01
C GLY A 370 -4.71 17.24 5.89
N ALA A 371 -5.77 18.00 6.18
CA ALA A 371 -5.73 19.16 7.07
C ALA A 371 -5.31 18.77 8.50
N LEU A 372 -5.91 17.72 9.06
CA LEU A 372 -5.57 17.21 10.39
C LEU A 372 -4.09 16.78 10.47
N ARG A 373 -3.57 16.08 9.45
CA ARG A 373 -2.14 15.72 9.38
C ARG A 373 -1.23 16.93 9.22
N ALA A 374 -1.64 17.90 8.39
CA ALA A 374 -0.88 19.13 8.19
C ALA A 374 -0.74 19.92 9.49
N ILE A 375 -1.85 20.08 10.24
CA ILE A 375 -1.86 20.73 11.56
C ILE A 375 -1.00 19.93 12.55
N ALA A 376 -1.13 18.61 12.60
CA ALA A 376 -0.36 17.75 13.48
C ALA A 376 1.17 17.85 13.28
N ALA A 377 1.60 18.21 12.06
CA ALA A 377 3.01 18.38 11.71
C ALA A 377 3.58 19.77 12.04
N THR A 378 2.78 20.71 12.55
CA THR A 378 3.23 22.09 12.86
C THR A 378 3.94 22.23 14.20
N GLY A 379 3.71 21.27 15.12
CA GLY A 379 4.14 21.40 16.52
C GLY A 379 3.24 22.31 17.37
N VAL A 380 2.06 22.70 16.87
CA VAL A 380 1.03 23.38 17.66
C VAL A 380 0.57 22.49 18.82
N VAL A 381 0.33 23.10 19.97
CA VAL A 381 -0.23 22.43 21.15
C VAL A 381 -1.43 23.25 21.62
N ALA A 382 -2.64 22.69 21.47
CA ALA A 382 -3.88 23.41 21.75
C ALA A 382 -5.04 22.46 22.07
N GLU A 383 -6.07 23.00 22.71
CA GLU A 383 -7.28 22.25 23.02
C GLU A 383 -8.00 21.74 21.77
N ARG A 384 -8.68 20.61 21.90
CA ARG A 384 -9.20 19.87 20.73
C ARG A 384 -10.25 20.64 19.94
N ASP A 385 -11.10 21.42 20.62
CA ASP A 385 -12.14 22.21 19.95
C ASP A 385 -11.54 23.33 19.10
N VAL A 386 -10.42 23.93 19.55
CA VAL A 386 -9.68 24.93 18.78
C VAL A 386 -9.10 24.30 17.51
N LEU A 387 -8.46 23.13 17.64
CA LEU A 387 -7.89 22.42 16.50
C LEU A 387 -8.95 21.90 15.53
N ALA A 388 -10.12 21.53 16.02
CA ALA A 388 -11.26 21.14 15.17
C ALA A 388 -11.74 22.33 14.32
N ASN A 389 -11.90 23.51 14.92
CA ASN A 389 -12.27 24.73 14.18
C ASN A 389 -11.19 25.12 13.17
N LEU A 390 -9.92 25.05 13.56
CA LEU A 390 -8.79 25.29 12.65
C LEU A 390 -8.82 24.32 11.46
N ALA A 391 -9.09 23.03 11.68
CA ALA A 391 -9.18 22.05 10.61
C ALA A 391 -10.31 22.38 9.61
N GLU A 392 -11.47 22.80 10.10
CA GLU A 392 -12.57 23.25 9.22
C GLU A 392 -12.19 24.52 8.45
N GLU A 393 -11.45 25.46 9.07
CA GLU A 393 -10.95 26.67 8.40
C GLU A 393 -9.91 26.34 7.31
N VAL A 394 -9.00 25.41 7.57
CA VAL A 394 -8.03 24.87 6.59
C VAL A 394 -8.75 24.23 5.41
N VAL A 395 -9.78 23.41 5.68
CA VAL A 395 -10.60 22.78 4.63
C VAL A 395 -11.32 23.84 3.81
N ALA A 396 -11.91 24.87 4.44
CA ALA A 396 -12.61 25.95 3.75
C ALA A 396 -11.69 26.79 2.83
N ARG A 397 -10.40 26.95 3.19
CA ARG A 397 -9.40 27.64 2.36
C ARG A 397 -8.71 26.74 1.32
N SER A 398 -9.07 25.46 1.25
CA SER A 398 -8.47 24.52 0.30
C SER A 398 -8.95 24.79 -1.12
N HIS A 399 -8.01 25.11 -2.01
CA HIS A 399 -8.30 25.42 -3.41
C HIS A 399 -8.32 24.13 -4.25
N THR A 400 -9.50 23.77 -4.76
CA THR A 400 -9.71 22.54 -5.53
C THR A 400 -10.57 22.79 -6.76
N VAL A 401 -10.53 21.85 -7.72
CA VAL A 401 -11.44 21.82 -8.86
C VAL A 401 -12.60 20.88 -8.54
N THR A 402 -13.82 21.42 -8.56
CA THR A 402 -15.04 20.63 -8.39
C THR A 402 -15.46 19.97 -9.70
N LEU A 403 -15.56 18.64 -9.69
CA LEU A 403 -15.89 17.83 -10.88
C LEU A 403 -17.39 17.68 -11.11
N ILE A 404 -18.18 17.84 -10.06
CA ILE A 404 -19.64 17.73 -10.06
C ILE A 404 -20.21 19.04 -9.51
N SER A 405 -21.22 19.61 -10.16
CA SER A 405 -21.86 20.87 -9.75
C SER A 405 -23.20 20.70 -9.03
N GLU A 406 -23.63 19.46 -8.79
CA GLU A 406 -24.86 19.15 -8.07
C GLU A 406 -24.75 19.63 -6.61
N PRO A 407 -25.80 20.23 -6.04
CA PRO A 407 -25.82 20.59 -4.63
C PRO A 407 -25.82 19.34 -3.75
N ASP A 408 -25.29 19.46 -2.53
CA ASP A 408 -25.34 18.43 -1.48
C ASP A 408 -24.68 17.07 -1.82
N VAL A 409 -23.50 17.12 -2.45
CA VAL A 409 -22.69 15.90 -2.70
C VAL A 409 -22.22 15.30 -1.36
N PRO A 410 -22.49 14.00 -1.09
CA PRO A 410 -22.03 13.36 0.15
C PRO A 410 -20.53 13.46 0.35
N LYS A 411 -20.08 13.74 1.59
CA LYS A 411 -18.67 14.03 1.93
C LYS A 411 -17.66 12.95 1.51
N HIS A 412 -18.10 11.70 1.35
CA HIS A 412 -17.27 10.55 0.96
C HIS A 412 -17.13 10.37 -0.57
N VAL A 413 -17.93 11.09 -1.38
CA VAL A 413 -17.87 11.02 -2.84
C VAL A 413 -16.68 11.83 -3.32
N LYS A 414 -15.83 11.22 -4.15
CA LYS A 414 -14.56 11.81 -4.59
C LYS A 414 -14.73 12.86 -5.70
N HIS A 415 -15.46 13.93 -5.47
CA HIS A 415 -15.81 14.90 -6.52
C HIS A 415 -14.84 16.10 -6.64
N LEU A 416 -13.74 16.09 -5.89
CA LEU A 416 -12.71 17.15 -5.89
C LEU A 416 -11.43 16.66 -6.56
N MET A 417 -10.62 17.60 -7.04
CA MET A 417 -9.30 17.35 -7.62
C MET A 417 -8.37 18.54 -7.35
N ALA A 418 -7.06 18.30 -7.24
CA ALA A 418 -6.09 19.36 -7.13
C ALA A 418 -6.03 20.19 -8.42
N VAL A 419 -5.85 21.51 -8.29
CA VAL A 419 -5.76 22.44 -9.44
C VAL A 419 -4.60 22.06 -10.36
N THR A 420 -3.47 21.66 -9.79
CA THR A 420 -2.28 21.18 -10.50
C THR A 420 -2.60 19.94 -11.34
N THR A 421 -3.21 18.92 -10.75
CA THR A 421 -3.61 17.67 -11.43
C THR A 421 -4.64 17.93 -12.54
N ALA A 422 -5.64 18.77 -12.28
CA ALA A 422 -6.65 19.14 -13.28
C ALA A 422 -6.02 19.87 -14.48
N THR A 423 -5.12 20.83 -14.21
CA THR A 423 -4.38 21.58 -15.24
C THR A 423 -3.47 20.65 -16.04
N LEU A 424 -2.78 19.73 -15.37
CA LEU A 424 -1.91 18.74 -15.99
C LEU A 424 -2.69 17.85 -16.96
N LYS A 425 -3.85 17.31 -16.55
CA LYS A 425 -4.71 16.51 -17.43
C LYS A 425 -5.20 17.29 -18.64
N ALA A 426 -5.57 18.56 -18.46
CA ALA A 426 -6.04 19.41 -19.56
C ALA A 426 -4.92 19.75 -20.55
N THR A 427 -3.75 20.14 -20.04
CA THR A 427 -2.60 20.57 -20.85
C THR A 427 -1.92 19.41 -21.57
N LEU A 428 -1.76 18.24 -20.92
CA LEU A 428 -1.13 17.08 -21.56
C LEU A 428 -1.91 16.63 -22.80
N ALA A 429 -3.23 16.61 -22.74
CA ALA A 429 -4.07 16.25 -23.89
C ALA A 429 -3.79 17.17 -25.09
N GLN A 430 -3.74 18.49 -24.88
CA GLN A 430 -3.42 19.47 -25.92
C GLN A 430 -2.00 19.29 -26.46
N LYS A 431 -1.03 19.02 -25.58
CA LYS A 431 0.37 18.77 -25.98
C LYS A 431 0.49 17.55 -26.88
N VAL A 432 -0.21 16.46 -26.56
CA VAL A 432 -0.20 15.23 -27.37
C VAL A 432 -0.87 15.46 -28.73
N ASP A 433 -1.98 16.18 -28.77
CA ASP A 433 -2.67 16.50 -30.02
C ASP A 433 -1.77 17.26 -31.01
N ALA A 434 -0.92 18.16 -30.50
CA ALA A 434 -0.03 19.00 -31.31
C ALA A 434 1.03 18.25 -32.16
N PHE A 435 1.24 16.95 -31.95
CA PHE A 435 2.15 16.14 -32.76
C PHE A 435 1.57 14.77 -33.16
N SER A 436 0.25 14.58 -33.03
CA SER A 436 -0.41 13.29 -33.32
C SER A 436 -0.90 13.13 -34.76
N GLU A 437 -0.50 14.02 -35.67
CA GLU A 437 -0.83 13.92 -37.09
C GLU A 437 -0.38 12.57 -37.68
N PRO A 438 -1.20 11.93 -38.56
CA PRO A 438 -0.83 10.67 -39.18
C PRO A 438 0.44 10.79 -40.02
N GLY A 439 1.40 9.89 -39.78
CA GLY A 439 2.58 9.71 -40.64
C GLY A 439 2.52 8.41 -41.45
N GLN A 440 3.57 8.17 -42.23
CA GLN A 440 3.77 6.96 -43.02
C GLN A 440 4.42 5.86 -42.18
N THR A 441 4.02 4.61 -42.40
CA THR A 441 4.69 3.42 -41.86
C THR A 441 5.73 2.92 -42.84
N LEU A 442 6.68 2.14 -42.34
CA LEU A 442 7.57 1.37 -43.22
C LEU A 442 6.79 0.25 -43.90
N ASP A 443 7.34 -0.22 -45.02
CA ASP A 443 6.88 -1.46 -45.64
C ASP A 443 7.21 -2.64 -44.72
N THR A 444 6.22 -3.49 -44.45
CA THR A 444 6.38 -4.66 -43.59
C THR A 444 7.34 -5.68 -44.19
N ASP A 445 7.45 -5.76 -45.52
CA ASP A 445 8.40 -6.66 -46.18
C ASP A 445 9.85 -6.20 -45.99
N GLU A 446 10.08 -4.88 -46.05
CA GLU A 446 11.37 -4.27 -45.71
C GLU A 446 11.74 -4.57 -44.25
N VAL A 447 10.78 -4.40 -43.33
CA VAL A 447 10.97 -4.66 -41.90
C VAL A 447 11.21 -6.14 -41.61
N ALA A 448 10.50 -7.05 -42.29
CA ALA A 448 10.71 -8.48 -42.18
C ALA A 448 12.09 -8.90 -42.70
N ALA A 449 12.55 -8.30 -43.79
CA ALA A 449 13.91 -8.52 -44.30
C ALA A 449 14.99 -8.05 -43.31
N ILE A 450 14.79 -6.90 -42.66
CA ILE A 450 15.66 -6.44 -41.58
C ILE A 450 15.63 -7.42 -40.40
N GLY A 451 14.44 -7.86 -39.99
CA GLY A 451 14.23 -8.84 -38.91
C GLY A 451 15.03 -10.12 -39.14
N ARG A 452 14.89 -10.75 -40.31
CA ARG A 452 15.65 -11.95 -40.69
C ARG A 452 17.17 -11.75 -40.65
N ALA A 453 17.65 -10.54 -40.92
CA ALA A 453 19.08 -10.25 -40.93
C ALA A 453 19.66 -10.07 -39.52
N ILE A 454 18.88 -9.53 -38.57
CA ILE A 454 19.39 -9.20 -37.22
C ILE A 454 18.99 -10.21 -36.15
N GLU A 455 17.92 -10.96 -36.36
CA GLU A 455 17.39 -11.99 -35.46
C GLU A 455 17.08 -13.26 -36.28
N PRO A 456 18.10 -13.94 -36.85
CA PRO A 456 17.90 -15.07 -37.77
C PRO A 456 17.19 -16.26 -37.11
N ASP A 457 17.32 -16.39 -35.79
CA ASP A 457 16.73 -17.47 -35.00
C ASP A 457 15.31 -17.16 -34.52
N ARG A 458 14.75 -15.98 -34.85
CA ARG A 458 13.41 -15.55 -34.42
C ARG A 458 12.62 -14.94 -35.56
N THR A 459 11.44 -15.48 -35.81
CA THR A 459 10.48 -14.89 -36.75
C THR A 459 9.58 -13.91 -36.01
N LEU A 460 9.52 -12.67 -36.48
CA LEU A 460 8.55 -11.69 -35.97
C LEU A 460 7.15 -12.02 -36.49
N ASP A 461 6.16 -11.97 -35.61
CA ASP A 461 4.75 -12.07 -36.00
C ASP A 461 4.23 -10.78 -36.66
N GLU A 462 3.02 -10.83 -37.23
CA GLU A 462 2.42 -9.70 -37.94
C GLU A 462 2.32 -8.43 -37.09
N ALA A 463 1.95 -8.57 -35.81
CA ALA A 463 1.81 -7.44 -34.89
C ALA A 463 3.17 -6.83 -34.52
N GLN A 464 4.21 -7.66 -34.35
CA GLN A 464 5.59 -7.22 -34.14
C GLN A 464 6.15 -6.51 -35.38
N LEU A 465 5.88 -7.03 -36.59
CA LEU A 465 6.29 -6.39 -37.84
C LEU A 465 5.61 -5.03 -38.02
N ALA A 466 4.29 -4.96 -37.81
CA ALA A 466 3.55 -3.71 -37.84
C ALA A 466 4.09 -2.71 -36.79
N GLY A 467 4.41 -3.20 -35.59
CA GLY A 467 4.97 -2.41 -34.50
C GLY A 467 6.32 -1.79 -34.88
N ALA A 468 7.23 -2.61 -35.41
CA ALA A 468 8.53 -2.14 -35.89
C ALA A 468 8.39 -1.17 -37.07
N ALA A 469 7.44 -1.42 -37.99
CA ALA A 469 7.15 -0.53 -39.11
C ALA A 469 6.60 0.85 -38.68
N ALA A 470 5.77 0.89 -37.62
CA ALA A 470 5.27 2.14 -37.06
C ALA A 470 6.35 2.93 -36.32
N ILE A 471 7.20 2.23 -35.56
CA ILE A 471 8.33 2.86 -34.86
C ILE A 471 9.39 3.37 -35.85
N GLY A 472 9.63 2.67 -36.95
CA GLY A 472 10.54 3.11 -38.01
C GLY A 472 9.96 4.19 -38.93
N GLY A 473 8.64 4.41 -38.89
CA GLY A 473 7.92 5.37 -39.74
C GLY A 473 8.03 6.84 -39.31
N THR A 474 7.23 7.69 -39.95
CA THR A 474 7.24 9.16 -39.72
C THR A 474 6.16 9.64 -38.76
N SER A 475 5.29 8.76 -38.25
CA SER A 475 4.29 9.12 -37.23
C SER A 475 5.01 9.49 -35.92
N ARG A 476 4.78 10.72 -35.44
CA ARG A 476 5.47 11.25 -34.24
C ARG A 476 4.85 10.80 -32.92
N ASN A 477 3.64 10.25 -32.94
CA ASN A 477 3.01 9.57 -31.82
C ASN A 477 2.72 8.11 -32.22
N VAL A 478 3.41 7.16 -31.60
CA VAL A 478 3.17 5.72 -31.79
C VAL A 478 2.97 5.08 -30.43
N VAL A 479 2.00 4.19 -30.30
CA VAL A 479 1.79 3.44 -29.06
C VAL A 479 1.67 1.96 -29.34
N ILE A 480 2.53 1.18 -28.71
CA ILE A 480 2.53 -0.28 -28.74
C ILE A 480 2.11 -0.79 -27.37
N SER A 481 0.96 -1.43 -27.30
CA SER A 481 0.45 -2.11 -26.11
C SER A 481 0.77 -3.59 -26.24
N GLY A 482 1.40 -4.19 -25.25
CA GLY A 482 1.80 -5.59 -25.33
C GLY A 482 1.86 -6.26 -23.95
N PRO A 483 1.11 -7.35 -23.72
CA PRO A 483 1.22 -8.22 -22.56
C PRO A 483 2.66 -8.62 -22.22
N ALA A 484 2.85 -9.18 -21.02
CA ALA A 484 4.13 -9.80 -20.67
C ALA A 484 4.47 -10.92 -21.67
N GLY A 485 5.73 -10.95 -22.13
CA GLY A 485 6.20 -12.02 -23.02
C GLY A 485 5.86 -11.90 -24.51
N THR A 486 5.27 -10.79 -24.99
CA THR A 486 4.95 -10.62 -26.43
C THR A 486 6.12 -10.23 -27.33
N GLY A 487 7.36 -10.29 -26.86
CA GLY A 487 8.54 -9.99 -27.68
C GLY A 487 8.76 -8.51 -28.00
N LYS A 488 8.27 -7.59 -27.15
CA LYS A 488 8.47 -6.13 -27.28
C LYS A 488 9.92 -5.75 -27.58
N THR A 489 10.90 -6.33 -26.88
CA THR A 489 12.31 -6.04 -27.13
C THR A 489 12.75 -6.47 -28.52
N THR A 490 12.38 -7.67 -28.99
CA THR A 490 12.72 -8.15 -30.33
C THR A 490 12.16 -7.21 -31.41
N MET A 491 10.92 -6.75 -31.26
CA MET A 491 10.34 -5.70 -32.12
C MET A 491 11.18 -4.41 -32.09
N LEU A 492 11.57 -3.93 -30.90
CA LEU A 492 12.38 -2.71 -30.77
C LEU A 492 13.76 -2.84 -31.42
N LYS A 493 14.39 -4.01 -31.38
CA LYS A 493 15.66 -4.25 -32.09
C LYS A 493 15.52 -4.03 -33.60
N VAL A 494 14.46 -4.57 -34.20
CA VAL A 494 14.16 -4.42 -35.62
C VAL A 494 13.84 -2.97 -35.97
N ALA A 495 13.02 -2.31 -35.15
CA ALA A 495 12.70 -0.89 -35.32
C ALA A 495 13.95 0.01 -35.27
N GLY A 496 14.84 -0.24 -34.29
CA GLY A 496 16.11 0.47 -34.16
C GLY A 496 17.03 0.27 -35.37
N ALA A 497 17.11 -0.94 -35.90
CA ALA A 497 17.85 -1.22 -37.12
C ALA A 497 17.26 -0.49 -38.34
N ALA A 498 15.93 -0.47 -38.48
CA ALA A 498 15.25 0.26 -39.55
C ALA A 498 15.50 1.78 -39.49
N LEU A 499 15.44 2.38 -38.30
CA LEU A 499 15.77 3.80 -38.10
C LEU A 499 17.22 4.11 -38.47
N ARG A 500 18.19 3.28 -38.02
CA ARG A 500 19.61 3.46 -38.35
C ARG A 500 19.88 3.40 -39.86
N ARG A 501 19.22 2.50 -40.59
CA ARG A 501 19.34 2.42 -42.06
C ARG A 501 18.87 3.69 -42.77
N ARG A 502 18.03 4.49 -42.11
CA ARG A 502 17.50 5.77 -42.62
C ARG A 502 18.20 7.00 -42.04
N GLY A 503 19.29 6.80 -41.29
CA GLY A 503 20.07 7.88 -40.69
C GLY A 503 19.48 8.47 -39.41
N HIS A 504 18.47 7.83 -38.82
CA HIS A 504 17.82 8.27 -37.58
C HIS A 504 18.27 7.42 -36.39
N LYS A 505 18.20 8.01 -35.20
CA LYS A 505 18.57 7.36 -33.94
C LYS A 505 17.33 6.91 -33.18
N MET A 506 17.48 5.79 -32.49
CA MET A 506 16.54 5.36 -31.45
C MET A 506 17.16 5.65 -30.08
N ILE A 507 16.39 6.26 -29.19
CA ILE A 507 16.78 6.59 -27.82
C ILE A 507 15.78 5.89 -26.90
N ILE A 508 16.24 4.89 -26.14
CA ILE A 508 15.40 4.16 -25.20
C ILE A 508 15.40 4.88 -23.86
N VAL A 509 14.22 5.23 -23.37
CA VAL A 509 14.02 5.67 -21.99
C VAL A 509 13.05 4.75 -21.28
N ALA A 510 13.21 4.60 -19.97
CA ALA A 510 12.25 3.88 -19.14
C ALA A 510 12.09 4.56 -17.77
N PRO A 511 10.97 4.30 -17.06
CA PRO A 511 10.76 4.81 -15.70
C PRO A 511 11.84 4.40 -14.71
N THR A 512 12.48 3.24 -14.92
CA THR A 512 13.62 2.77 -14.11
C THR A 512 14.90 2.71 -14.94
N LYS A 513 16.04 3.01 -14.32
CA LYS A 513 17.36 2.91 -14.97
C LYS A 513 17.67 1.46 -15.40
N LYS A 514 17.26 0.47 -14.61
CA LYS A 514 17.42 -0.97 -14.91
C LYS A 514 16.73 -1.36 -16.22
N ALA A 515 15.44 -1.06 -16.36
CA ALA A 515 14.67 -1.37 -17.57
C ALA A 515 15.31 -0.72 -18.81
N SER A 516 15.65 0.58 -18.74
CA SER A 516 16.30 1.28 -19.86
C SER A 516 17.67 0.69 -20.23
N SER A 517 18.44 0.20 -19.25
CA SER A 517 19.79 -0.33 -19.48
C SER A 517 19.75 -1.70 -20.16
N VAL A 518 18.79 -2.55 -19.79
CA VAL A 518 18.55 -3.84 -20.46
C VAL A 518 18.07 -3.61 -21.90
N ALA A 519 17.00 -2.83 -22.08
CA ALA A 519 16.44 -2.56 -23.40
C ALA A 519 17.45 -1.84 -24.33
N GLY A 520 18.22 -0.89 -23.81
CA GLY A 520 19.27 -0.19 -24.58
C GLY A 520 20.37 -1.13 -25.07
N ARG A 521 20.84 -2.03 -24.21
CA ARG A 521 21.86 -3.05 -24.56
C ARG A 521 21.34 -4.01 -25.61
N GLU A 522 20.14 -4.52 -25.43
CA GLU A 522 19.53 -5.46 -26.37
C GLU A 522 19.27 -4.82 -27.74
N THR A 523 18.94 -3.52 -27.79
CA THR A 523 18.62 -2.79 -29.02
C THR A 523 19.80 -2.06 -29.67
N MET A 524 20.99 -2.11 -29.05
CA MET A 524 22.16 -1.32 -29.44
C MET A 524 21.82 0.16 -29.64
N SER A 525 21.09 0.73 -28.69
CA SER A 525 20.59 2.10 -28.73
C SER A 525 21.02 2.87 -27.50
N ALA A 526 21.14 4.20 -27.62
CA ALA A 526 21.40 5.05 -26.48
C ALA A 526 20.25 4.88 -25.47
N SER A 527 20.58 4.71 -24.19
CA SER A 527 19.55 4.57 -23.17
C SER A 527 19.84 5.32 -21.89
N SER A 528 18.77 5.74 -21.23
CA SER A 528 18.80 6.42 -19.93
C SER A 528 17.46 6.25 -19.22
N SER A 529 17.39 6.57 -17.93
CA SER A 529 16.07 6.72 -17.31
C SER A 529 15.35 7.95 -17.90
N LEU A 530 14.02 7.92 -17.96
CA LEU A 530 13.23 9.07 -18.43
C LEU A 530 13.60 10.35 -17.66
N HIS A 531 13.68 10.27 -16.33
CA HIS A 531 14.04 11.40 -15.48
C HIS A 531 15.45 11.95 -15.79
N GLN A 532 16.41 11.09 -16.15
CA GLN A 532 17.73 11.55 -16.58
C GLN A 532 17.65 12.33 -17.90
N LEU A 533 16.91 11.83 -18.90
CA LEU A 533 16.68 12.57 -20.14
C LEU A 533 16.01 13.92 -19.87
N LEU A 534 14.94 13.94 -19.05
CA LEU A 534 14.26 15.18 -18.68
C LEU A 534 15.23 16.17 -18.03
N HIS A 535 16.06 15.69 -17.09
CA HIS A 535 17.07 16.49 -16.42
C HIS A 535 18.13 17.06 -17.38
N GLU A 536 18.60 16.27 -18.36
CA GLU A 536 19.50 16.74 -19.42
C GLU A 536 18.88 17.86 -20.26
N PHE A 537 17.56 17.85 -20.46
CA PHE A 537 16.80 18.88 -21.17
C PHE A 537 16.33 20.07 -20.30
N GLY A 538 16.91 20.17 -19.09
CA GLY A 538 16.75 21.31 -18.20
C GLY A 538 15.62 21.16 -17.19
N TRP A 539 14.86 20.06 -17.20
CA TRP A 539 13.81 19.86 -16.21
C TRP A 539 14.40 19.63 -14.82
N ARG A 540 13.79 20.26 -13.83
CA ARG A 540 14.06 20.13 -12.40
C ARG A 540 12.72 19.97 -11.71
N TRP A 541 12.72 19.18 -10.66
CA TRP A 541 11.56 19.03 -9.80
C TRP A 541 12.01 19.11 -8.35
N ALA A 542 11.29 19.90 -7.57
CA ALA A 542 11.57 20.12 -6.16
C ALA A 542 10.29 20.03 -5.34
N THR A 543 10.43 19.54 -4.12
CA THR A 543 9.34 19.55 -3.15
C THR A 543 9.19 20.97 -2.59
N THR A 544 8.02 21.56 -2.79
CA THR A 544 7.67 22.86 -2.22
C THR A 544 7.42 22.76 -0.71
N ALA A 545 7.28 23.90 -0.01
CA ALA A 545 6.92 23.91 1.41
C ALA A 545 5.58 23.20 1.70
N SER A 546 4.67 23.14 0.72
CA SER A 546 3.39 22.42 0.81
C SER A 546 3.52 20.90 0.64
N GLY A 547 4.70 20.40 0.27
CA GLY A 547 4.92 18.99 -0.08
C GLY A 547 4.63 18.67 -1.54
N ALA A 548 4.04 19.59 -2.33
CA ALA A 548 3.82 19.38 -3.76
C ALA A 548 5.15 19.29 -4.52
N THR A 549 5.19 18.44 -5.55
CA THR A 549 6.30 18.41 -6.51
C THR A 549 6.09 19.48 -7.58
N GLU A 550 6.93 20.50 -7.59
CA GLU A 550 6.91 21.54 -8.61
C GLU A 550 7.93 21.22 -9.70
N TRP A 551 7.48 21.19 -10.96
CA TRP A 551 8.32 20.96 -12.13
C TRP A 551 8.65 22.28 -12.82
N ARG A 552 9.93 22.57 -12.99
CA ARG A 552 10.43 23.75 -13.71
C ARG A 552 11.44 23.33 -14.77
N ARG A 553 11.42 23.98 -15.93
CA ARG A 553 12.45 23.83 -16.95
C ARG A 553 13.42 25.00 -16.93
N LEU A 554 14.71 24.71 -16.82
CA LEU A 554 15.78 25.68 -16.90
C LEU A 554 16.04 26.10 -18.35
N SER A 555 16.27 27.39 -18.55
CA SER A 555 16.80 27.95 -19.80
C SER A 555 18.33 27.88 -19.81
N ILE A 556 18.93 27.85 -21.01
CA ILE A 556 20.40 27.87 -21.13
C ILE A 556 20.93 29.15 -20.47
N GLY A 557 21.91 28.99 -19.57
CA GLY A 557 22.47 30.09 -18.79
C GLY A 557 21.90 30.20 -17.37
N GLU A 558 20.67 29.70 -17.12
CA GLU A 558 20.09 29.73 -15.78
C GLU A 558 20.88 28.88 -14.78
N VAL A 559 20.97 29.35 -13.54
CA VAL A 559 21.64 28.65 -12.45
C VAL A 559 20.74 27.54 -11.95
N ASP A 560 21.29 26.34 -11.87
CA ASP A 560 20.64 25.16 -11.30
C ASP A 560 20.74 25.21 -9.77
N PRO A 561 19.65 25.47 -9.03
CA PRO A 561 19.73 25.76 -7.59
C PRO A 561 20.43 24.68 -6.75
N PRO A 562 20.24 23.37 -6.98
CA PRO A 562 20.92 22.32 -6.21
C PRO A 562 22.43 22.24 -6.47
N THR A 563 22.91 22.60 -7.66
CA THR A 563 24.33 22.43 -8.03
C THR A 563 25.11 23.74 -8.05
N GLY A 564 24.43 24.89 -8.08
CA GLY A 564 25.04 26.21 -8.29
C GLY A 564 25.65 26.41 -9.67
N GLY A 565 25.62 25.38 -10.53
CA GLY A 565 26.16 25.42 -11.89
C GLY A 565 25.16 26.03 -12.87
N SER A 566 25.65 26.69 -13.92
CA SER A 566 24.82 27.17 -15.02
C SER A 566 24.45 26.02 -15.96
N TYR A 567 23.17 25.91 -16.32
CA TYR A 567 22.69 24.92 -17.28
C TYR A 567 23.17 25.26 -18.69
N ARG A 568 23.96 24.38 -19.30
CA ARG A 568 24.59 24.59 -20.62
C ARG A 568 23.80 24.02 -21.81
N GLY A 569 22.58 23.52 -21.58
CA GLY A 569 21.81 22.78 -22.57
C GLY A 569 22.03 21.27 -22.52
N PRO A 570 21.25 20.50 -23.31
CA PRO A 570 21.35 19.05 -23.34
C PRO A 570 22.64 18.60 -23.99
N ARG A 571 23.28 17.57 -23.40
CA ARG A 571 24.46 16.91 -23.99
C ARG A 571 24.05 15.98 -25.13
N THR A 572 22.91 15.33 -24.98
CA THR A 572 22.35 14.42 -25.97
C THR A 572 21.67 15.23 -27.07
N ARG A 573 22.24 15.18 -28.28
CA ARG A 573 21.64 15.79 -29.46
C ARG A 573 20.54 14.87 -30.02
N ILE A 574 19.32 15.40 -30.07
CA ILE A 574 18.14 14.76 -30.66
C ILE A 574 17.70 15.60 -31.85
N ASP A 575 17.70 15.00 -33.03
CA ASP A 575 17.38 15.67 -34.30
C ASP A 575 15.95 15.30 -34.77
N PRO A 576 15.32 16.11 -35.64
CA PRO A 576 14.06 15.71 -36.28
C PRO A 576 14.17 14.36 -36.99
N GLY A 577 13.17 13.50 -36.81
CA GLY A 577 13.15 12.12 -37.31
C GLY A 577 13.76 11.08 -36.36
N ASP A 578 14.51 11.50 -35.33
CA ASP A 578 14.89 10.58 -34.24
C ASP A 578 13.67 10.10 -33.45
N ARG A 579 13.80 8.93 -32.81
CA ARG A 579 12.74 8.29 -32.06
C ARG A 579 13.10 8.13 -30.58
N ILE A 580 12.33 8.77 -29.71
CA ILE A 580 12.36 8.49 -28.26
C ILE A 580 11.38 7.35 -27.98
N VAL A 581 11.87 6.21 -27.53
CA VAL A 581 11.03 5.07 -27.13
C VAL A 581 10.94 5.07 -25.62
N VAL A 582 9.74 5.20 -25.08
CA VAL A 582 9.47 4.98 -23.65
C VAL A 582 9.09 3.52 -23.47
N ASP A 583 10.02 2.70 -22.99
CA ASP A 583 9.76 1.32 -22.60
C ASP A 583 9.16 1.26 -21.19
N GLU A 584 8.36 0.23 -20.90
CA GLU A 584 7.52 0.13 -19.70
C GLU A 584 6.62 1.37 -19.50
N ALA A 585 6.08 1.91 -20.60
CA ALA A 585 5.25 3.13 -20.60
C ALA A 585 3.96 3.03 -19.77
N GLY A 586 3.56 1.83 -19.33
CA GLY A 586 2.46 1.65 -18.37
C GLY A 586 2.73 2.35 -17.03
N MET A 587 4.00 2.53 -16.65
CA MET A 587 4.43 3.28 -15.46
C MET A 587 4.79 4.74 -15.75
N LEU A 588 4.41 5.28 -16.91
CA LEU A 588 4.62 6.70 -17.21
C LEU A 588 3.57 7.55 -16.49
N ASP A 589 4.00 8.42 -15.58
CA ASP A 589 3.13 9.42 -14.93
C ASP A 589 2.83 10.62 -15.83
N LEU A 590 1.79 11.39 -15.47
CA LEU A 590 1.32 12.53 -16.25
C LEU A 590 2.34 13.68 -16.31
N GLU A 591 3.08 13.93 -15.23
CA GLU A 591 4.07 15.01 -15.13
C GLU A 591 5.26 14.76 -16.08
N ALA A 592 5.86 13.58 -15.98
CA ALA A 592 6.98 13.18 -16.83
C ALA A 592 6.55 13.07 -18.30
N ALA A 593 5.31 12.64 -18.58
CA ALA A 593 4.74 12.67 -19.92
C ALA A 593 4.62 14.10 -20.47
N SER A 594 4.15 15.05 -19.65
CA SER A 594 4.02 16.47 -20.03
C SER A 594 5.37 17.10 -20.33
N ALA A 595 6.38 16.81 -19.50
CA ALA A 595 7.76 17.24 -19.71
C ALA A 595 8.39 16.60 -20.97
N LEU A 596 8.08 15.33 -21.24
CA LEU A 596 8.52 14.63 -22.45
C LEU A 596 7.91 15.25 -23.71
N CYS A 597 6.62 15.59 -23.71
CA CYS A 597 5.97 16.28 -24.82
C CYS A 597 6.68 17.61 -25.17
N ASP A 598 7.16 18.34 -24.17
CA ASP A 598 7.90 19.58 -24.41
C ASP A 598 9.28 19.35 -25.05
N ILE A 599 9.92 18.22 -24.77
CA ILE A 599 11.15 17.80 -25.48
C ILE A 599 10.82 17.42 -26.92
N VAL A 600 9.83 16.54 -27.12
CA VAL A 600 9.37 16.09 -28.45
C VAL A 600 9.03 17.27 -29.34
N ARG A 601 8.34 18.29 -28.79
CA ARG A 601 8.00 19.52 -29.51
C ARG A 601 9.23 20.37 -29.83
N ALA A 602 10.17 20.51 -28.88
CA ALA A 602 11.37 21.33 -29.07
C ALA A 602 12.37 20.73 -30.07
N THR A 603 12.48 19.40 -30.14
CA THR A 603 13.45 18.71 -31.00
C THR A 603 12.87 18.30 -32.37
N GLY A 604 11.54 18.24 -32.50
CA GLY A 604 10.89 17.69 -33.69
C GLY A 604 10.95 16.16 -33.79
N ALA A 605 11.49 15.47 -32.78
CA ALA A 605 11.53 14.02 -32.72
C ALA A 605 10.13 13.39 -32.66
N GLY A 606 10.05 12.08 -32.89
CA GLY A 606 8.88 11.26 -32.58
C GLY A 606 9.02 10.56 -31.23
N VAL A 607 7.88 10.18 -30.64
CA VAL A 607 7.82 9.35 -29.44
C VAL A 607 7.05 8.05 -29.72
N ALA A 608 7.60 6.93 -29.24
CA ALA A 608 6.93 5.64 -29.20
C ALA A 608 6.76 5.19 -27.76
N LEU A 609 5.51 5.04 -27.29
CA LEU A 609 5.24 4.44 -25.98
C LEU A 609 5.08 2.94 -26.15
N VAL A 610 5.89 2.16 -25.44
CA VAL A 610 5.90 0.70 -25.50
C VAL A 610 5.71 0.17 -24.09
N GLY A 611 4.68 -0.65 -23.87
CA GLY A 611 4.39 -1.14 -22.53
C GLY A 611 3.04 -1.84 -22.45
N ASP A 612 2.50 -1.94 -21.24
CA ASP A 612 1.17 -2.48 -21.00
C ASP A 612 0.44 -1.62 -19.97
N GLN A 613 -0.64 -0.96 -20.39
CA GLN A 613 -1.46 -0.11 -19.51
C GLN A 613 -2.19 -0.90 -18.41
N TYR A 614 -2.22 -2.23 -18.51
CA TYR A 614 -2.82 -3.11 -17.51
C TYR A 614 -1.83 -3.70 -16.51
N GLN A 615 -0.54 -3.35 -16.58
CA GLN A 615 0.43 -3.68 -15.53
C GLN A 615 0.37 -2.66 -14.37
N ALA A 616 1.38 -2.63 -13.50
CA ALA A 616 1.42 -1.71 -12.37
C ALA A 616 1.39 -0.25 -12.85
N LEU A 617 0.57 0.56 -12.17
CA LEU A 617 0.43 1.99 -12.45
C LEU A 617 1.68 2.75 -11.99
N PRO A 618 1.95 3.98 -12.48
CA PRO A 618 2.98 4.82 -11.89
C PRO A 618 2.70 5.11 -10.40
N VAL A 619 3.75 5.52 -9.70
CA VAL A 619 3.63 6.03 -8.32
C VAL A 619 2.88 7.37 -8.29
N GLY A 620 3.11 8.23 -9.31
CA GLY A 620 2.36 9.46 -9.54
C GLY A 620 1.01 9.22 -10.23
N HIS A 621 0.39 10.28 -10.73
CA HIS A 621 -0.91 10.17 -11.41
C HIS A 621 -0.78 9.40 -12.72
N SER A 622 -1.66 8.42 -12.91
CA SER A 622 -1.64 7.50 -14.04
C SER A 622 -2.46 8.02 -15.24
N GLY A 623 -2.31 7.34 -16.37
CA GLY A 623 -3.13 7.57 -17.57
C GLY A 623 -2.39 8.16 -18.77
N ALA A 624 -1.11 8.49 -18.65
CA ALA A 624 -0.33 9.01 -19.77
C ALA A 624 -0.36 8.08 -20.99
N MET A 625 -0.03 6.79 -20.81
CA MET A 625 -0.07 5.83 -21.93
C MET A 625 -1.46 5.69 -22.56
N ALA A 626 -2.52 5.65 -21.74
CA ALA A 626 -3.90 5.59 -22.23
C ALA A 626 -4.29 6.85 -23.03
N LEU A 627 -3.82 8.02 -22.60
CA LEU A 627 -4.06 9.28 -23.31
C LEU A 627 -3.37 9.26 -24.68
N PHE A 628 -2.09 8.91 -24.72
CA PHE A 628 -1.35 8.74 -25.97
C PHE A 628 -2.00 7.69 -26.87
N TRP A 629 -2.47 6.57 -26.32
CA TRP A 629 -3.19 5.54 -27.06
C TRP A 629 -4.42 6.13 -27.74
N HIS A 630 -5.30 6.80 -26.98
CA HIS A 630 -6.52 7.37 -27.55
C HIS A 630 -6.28 8.47 -28.59
N ARG A 631 -5.16 9.20 -28.52
CA ARG A 631 -4.80 10.28 -29.45
C ARG A 631 -3.89 9.85 -30.60
N SER A 632 -3.25 8.69 -30.51
CA SER A 632 -2.35 8.20 -31.55
C SER A 632 -3.12 7.69 -32.77
N SER A 633 -2.66 8.09 -33.95
CA SER A 633 -3.10 7.52 -35.23
C SER A 633 -2.50 6.13 -35.50
N ARG A 634 -1.42 5.76 -34.79
CA ARG A 634 -0.72 4.47 -34.92
C ARG A 634 -0.66 3.76 -33.56
N ARG A 635 -1.71 2.97 -33.31
CA ARG A 635 -1.86 2.09 -32.14
C ARG A 635 -1.73 0.64 -32.58
N ILE A 636 -0.91 -0.12 -31.88
CA ILE A 636 -0.69 -1.52 -32.20
C ILE A 636 -0.77 -2.31 -30.90
N GLU A 637 -1.57 -3.36 -30.91
CA GLU A 637 -1.69 -4.30 -29.79
C GLU A 637 -1.01 -5.61 -30.16
N LEU A 638 0.00 -5.99 -29.38
CA LEU A 638 0.62 -7.30 -29.48
C LEU A 638 -0.26 -8.29 -28.71
N THR A 639 -0.74 -9.35 -29.37
CA THR A 639 -1.66 -10.32 -28.76
C THR A 639 -1.04 -11.68 -28.51
N THR A 640 0.11 -11.98 -29.12
CA THR A 640 0.76 -13.30 -29.03
C THR A 640 1.86 -13.30 -27.97
N THR A 641 1.74 -14.17 -26.95
CA THR A 641 2.76 -14.34 -25.91
C THR A 641 3.71 -15.48 -26.26
N HIS A 642 5.01 -15.17 -26.34
CA HIS A 642 6.08 -16.12 -26.69
C HIS A 642 6.82 -16.65 -25.45
N ARG A 643 6.37 -16.29 -24.23
CA ARG A 643 7.04 -16.62 -22.95
C ARG A 643 6.68 -17.99 -22.41
N PHE A 644 5.45 -18.43 -22.63
CA PHE A 644 4.90 -19.63 -22.03
C PHE A 644 4.94 -20.79 -23.02
N ASN A 645 5.29 -21.98 -22.54
CA ASN A 645 5.24 -23.20 -23.34
C ASN A 645 3.82 -23.78 -23.41
N ASP A 646 2.97 -23.47 -22.43
CA ASP A 646 1.57 -23.86 -22.39
C ASP A 646 0.70 -22.79 -23.06
N GLU A 647 0.11 -23.14 -24.21
CA GLU A 647 -0.80 -22.29 -24.97
C GLU A 647 -2.11 -21.98 -24.21
N THR A 648 -2.57 -22.91 -23.36
CA THR A 648 -3.77 -22.73 -22.54
C THR A 648 -3.52 -21.67 -21.48
N TRP A 649 -2.37 -21.76 -20.80
CA TRP A 649 -1.94 -20.73 -19.85
C TRP A 649 -1.71 -19.39 -20.54
N ALA A 650 -1.05 -19.37 -21.70
CA ALA A 650 -0.88 -18.16 -22.50
C ALA A 650 -2.22 -17.45 -22.78
N ALA A 651 -3.22 -18.19 -23.28
CA ALA A 651 -4.57 -17.67 -23.51
C ALA A 651 -5.26 -17.21 -22.20
N MET A 652 -5.06 -17.93 -21.10
CA MET A 652 -5.58 -17.55 -19.78
C MET A 652 -5.01 -16.21 -19.32
N THR A 653 -3.70 -15.98 -19.47
CA THR A 653 -3.08 -14.72 -19.05
C THR A 653 -3.58 -13.52 -19.85
N LEU A 654 -3.95 -13.70 -21.12
CA LEU A 654 -4.59 -12.64 -21.93
C LEU A 654 -5.99 -12.29 -21.43
N ARG A 655 -6.77 -13.29 -20.99
CA ARG A 655 -8.08 -13.06 -20.35
C ARG A 655 -7.93 -12.39 -18.98
N LEU A 656 -6.93 -12.81 -18.19
CA LEU A 656 -6.60 -12.24 -16.89
C LEU A 656 -6.13 -10.78 -16.99
N ARG A 657 -5.47 -10.40 -18.08
CA ARG A 657 -4.96 -9.05 -18.32
C ARG A 657 -6.04 -7.98 -18.16
N HIS A 658 -7.21 -8.20 -18.75
CA HIS A 658 -8.34 -7.30 -18.63
C HIS A 658 -9.67 -8.04 -18.86
N PRO A 659 -10.34 -8.51 -17.78
CA PRO A 659 -11.68 -9.03 -17.88
C PRO A 659 -12.67 -7.93 -18.28
N TYR A 660 -13.42 -8.13 -19.36
CA TYR A 660 -14.36 -7.16 -19.92
C TYR A 660 -15.72 -7.17 -19.20
N SER A 661 -16.02 -8.20 -18.40
CA SER A 661 -17.25 -8.31 -17.63
C SER A 661 -17.04 -9.08 -16.32
N GLU A 662 -18.00 -8.95 -15.41
CA GLU A 662 -18.04 -9.74 -14.19
C GLU A 662 -18.21 -11.23 -14.48
N ASP A 663 -19.03 -11.59 -15.48
CA ASP A 663 -19.19 -12.98 -15.93
C ASP A 663 -17.87 -13.57 -16.42
N GLN A 664 -17.12 -12.83 -17.25
CA GLN A 664 -15.80 -13.26 -17.69
C GLN A 664 -14.82 -13.39 -16.51
N SER A 665 -14.93 -12.53 -15.49
CA SER A 665 -14.14 -12.65 -14.27
C SER A 665 -14.48 -13.93 -13.51
N ARG A 666 -15.76 -14.31 -13.44
CA ARG A 666 -16.20 -15.58 -12.84
C ARG A 666 -15.66 -16.78 -13.61
N ASP A 667 -15.71 -16.74 -14.94
CA ASP A 667 -15.18 -17.80 -15.79
C ASP A 667 -13.66 -17.98 -15.63
N ILE A 668 -12.91 -16.87 -15.53
CA ILE A 668 -11.46 -16.91 -15.29
C ILE A 668 -11.18 -17.46 -13.89
N ALA A 669 -11.92 -17.01 -12.88
CA ALA A 669 -11.77 -17.49 -11.51
C ALA A 669 -12.05 -18.99 -11.40
N GLU A 670 -13.09 -19.48 -12.08
CA GLU A 670 -13.40 -20.90 -12.16
C GLU A 670 -12.28 -21.68 -12.84
N ALA A 671 -11.79 -21.19 -13.98
CA ALA A 671 -10.70 -21.87 -14.67
C ALA A 671 -9.43 -21.92 -13.82
N LEU A 672 -9.03 -20.83 -13.16
CA LEU A 672 -7.85 -20.80 -12.27
C LEU A 672 -7.96 -21.83 -11.15
N VAL A 673 -9.12 -21.94 -10.49
CA VAL A 673 -9.36 -22.92 -9.42
C VAL A 673 -9.32 -24.36 -9.96
N GLN A 674 -9.72 -24.58 -11.22
CA GLN A 674 -9.70 -25.90 -11.85
C GLN A 674 -8.32 -26.33 -12.40
N THR A 675 -7.35 -25.41 -12.51
CA THR A 675 -6.11 -25.62 -13.29
C THR A 675 -4.81 -25.58 -12.46
N ASP A 676 -4.83 -26.03 -11.20
CA ASP A 676 -3.66 -26.07 -10.28
C ASP A 676 -2.89 -24.73 -10.10
N HIS A 677 -3.48 -23.62 -10.55
CA HIS A 677 -2.92 -22.28 -10.41
C HIS A 677 -3.33 -21.61 -9.10
N ILE A 678 -4.12 -22.28 -8.25
CA ILE A 678 -4.60 -21.77 -6.97
C ILE A 678 -4.20 -22.72 -5.84
N VAL A 679 -3.58 -22.17 -4.81
CA VAL A 679 -3.38 -22.85 -3.52
C VAL A 679 -4.26 -22.16 -2.49
N MET A 680 -5.17 -22.93 -1.89
CA MET A 680 -6.03 -22.44 -0.82
C MET A 680 -5.34 -22.65 0.53
N ALA A 681 -5.39 -21.63 1.37
CA ALA A 681 -4.87 -21.63 2.72
C ALA A 681 -5.96 -21.25 3.72
N ASP A 682 -5.99 -21.92 4.87
CA ASP A 682 -7.02 -21.72 5.89
C ASP A 682 -6.85 -20.41 6.69
N SER A 683 -5.70 -19.73 6.55
CA SER A 683 -5.39 -18.49 7.27
C SER A 683 -4.28 -17.70 6.59
N ASP A 684 -4.14 -16.42 6.95
CA ASP A 684 -3.02 -15.57 6.52
C ASP A 684 -1.66 -16.12 6.98
N VAL A 685 -1.62 -16.92 8.05
CA VAL A 685 -0.37 -17.55 8.53
C VAL A 685 -0.01 -18.72 7.62
N ALA A 686 -0.99 -19.56 7.29
CA ALA A 686 -0.79 -20.68 6.37
C ALA A 686 -0.39 -20.17 4.96
N ALA A 687 -1.03 -19.10 4.48
CA ALA A 687 -0.68 -18.49 3.19
C ALA A 687 0.78 -18.00 3.15
N ARG A 688 1.26 -17.35 4.23
CA ARG A 688 2.67 -16.94 4.33
C ARG A 688 3.61 -18.15 4.32
N GLU A 689 3.30 -19.21 5.06
CA GLU A 689 4.14 -20.41 5.08
C GLU A 689 4.20 -21.07 3.69
N THR A 690 3.07 -21.17 2.97
CA THR A 690 3.05 -21.63 1.58
C THR A 690 3.99 -20.82 0.68
N MET A 691 4.02 -19.50 0.82
CA MET A 691 4.94 -18.66 0.05
C MET A 691 6.42 -18.87 0.43
N VAL A 692 6.71 -19.05 1.72
CA VAL A 692 8.06 -19.38 2.21
C VAL A 692 8.51 -20.73 1.66
N GLU A 693 7.64 -21.74 1.72
CA GLU A 693 7.89 -23.08 1.20
C GLU A 693 8.16 -23.07 -0.30
N GLY A 694 7.37 -22.32 -1.07
CA GLY A 694 7.59 -22.17 -2.51
C GLY A 694 8.98 -21.61 -2.86
N TRP A 695 9.55 -20.75 -2.01
CA TRP A 695 10.93 -20.29 -2.19
C TRP A 695 11.96 -21.42 -1.99
N PHE A 696 11.77 -22.26 -0.97
CA PHE A 696 12.66 -23.39 -0.73
C PHE A 696 12.50 -24.49 -1.78
N GLU A 697 11.30 -24.71 -2.29
CA GLU A 697 11.05 -25.62 -3.41
C GLU A 697 11.80 -25.15 -4.67
N ALA A 698 11.67 -23.86 -5.01
CA ALA A 698 12.41 -23.29 -6.14
C ALA A 698 13.93 -23.43 -5.95
N LEU A 699 14.44 -23.21 -4.73
CA LEU A 699 15.85 -23.42 -4.43
C LEU A 699 16.28 -24.89 -4.63
N GLN A 700 15.47 -25.86 -4.21
CA GLN A 700 15.75 -27.29 -4.41
C GLN A 700 15.77 -27.67 -5.89
N CYS A 701 14.85 -27.11 -6.68
CA CYS A 701 14.78 -27.30 -8.13
C CYS A 701 15.85 -26.49 -8.90
N ARG A 702 16.63 -25.65 -8.22
CA ARG A 702 17.58 -24.69 -8.83
C ARG A 702 16.92 -23.72 -9.79
N GLU A 703 15.69 -23.36 -9.47
CA GLU A 703 14.84 -22.46 -10.23
C GLU A 703 14.85 -21.06 -9.62
N THR A 704 14.68 -20.04 -10.46
CA THR A 704 14.42 -18.68 -10.00
C THR A 704 12.94 -18.50 -9.67
N ILE A 705 12.64 -17.75 -8.60
CA ILE A 705 11.26 -17.53 -8.13
C ILE A 705 10.98 -16.04 -7.88
N ALA A 706 9.78 -15.62 -8.27
CA ALA A 706 9.21 -14.33 -7.90
C ALA A 706 8.13 -14.53 -6.82
N LEU A 707 8.30 -13.95 -5.64
CA LEU A 707 7.28 -13.89 -4.60
C LEU A 707 6.65 -12.50 -4.57
N VAL A 708 5.37 -12.42 -4.94
CA VAL A 708 4.62 -11.16 -5.05
C VAL A 708 3.61 -11.04 -3.92
N THR A 709 3.62 -9.92 -3.19
CA THR A 709 2.75 -9.66 -2.03
C THR A 709 1.97 -8.36 -2.20
N ALA A 710 0.89 -8.19 -1.44
CA ALA A 710 0.06 -7.00 -1.52
C ALA A 710 0.72 -5.78 -0.88
N THR A 711 1.51 -5.98 0.18
CA THR A 711 2.08 -4.90 0.97
C THR A 711 3.58 -5.07 1.23
N HIS A 712 4.28 -3.97 1.45
CA HIS A 712 5.68 -4.00 1.89
C HIS A 712 5.87 -4.71 3.24
N SER A 713 4.90 -4.60 4.15
CA SER A 713 4.97 -5.29 5.45
C SER A 713 4.95 -6.80 5.28
N GLU A 714 4.04 -7.31 4.44
CA GLU A 714 3.94 -8.73 4.14
C GLU A 714 5.19 -9.25 3.41
N ALA A 715 5.71 -8.50 2.43
CA ALA A 715 6.97 -8.83 1.76
C ALA A 715 8.13 -8.97 2.76
N GLN A 716 8.18 -8.09 3.75
CA GLN A 716 9.22 -8.08 4.76
C GLN A 716 9.07 -9.27 5.73
N GLU A 717 7.86 -9.56 6.20
CA GLU A 717 7.58 -10.73 7.06
C GLU A 717 7.99 -12.04 6.38
N ILE A 718 7.65 -12.21 5.09
CA ILE A 718 8.05 -13.39 4.31
C ILE A 718 9.57 -13.43 4.11
N SER A 719 10.19 -12.29 3.81
CA SER A 719 11.65 -12.22 3.62
C SER A 719 12.43 -12.56 4.89
N GLU A 720 11.96 -12.11 6.05
CA GLU A 720 12.55 -12.42 7.35
C GLU A 720 12.34 -13.90 7.73
N ALA A 721 11.20 -14.50 7.37
CA ALA A 721 10.96 -15.93 7.56
C ALA A 721 11.89 -16.79 6.69
N ILE A 722 12.13 -16.40 5.43
CA ILE A 722 13.06 -17.09 4.53
C ILE A 722 14.50 -16.98 5.06
N GLN A 723 14.96 -15.77 5.41
CA GLN A 723 16.30 -15.54 5.97
C GLN A 723 16.55 -16.44 7.19
N ARG A 724 15.62 -16.44 8.14
CA ARG A 724 15.65 -17.28 9.34
C ARG A 724 15.84 -18.76 9.01
N ARG A 725 15.00 -19.32 8.14
CA ARG A 725 15.09 -20.74 7.77
C ARG A 725 16.38 -21.05 7.02
N ARG A 726 16.94 -20.10 6.26
CA ARG A 726 18.28 -20.22 5.67
C ARG A 726 19.41 -20.19 6.70
N ILE A 727 19.31 -19.38 7.76
CA ILE A 727 20.26 -19.38 8.88
C ILE A 727 20.21 -20.73 9.61
N GLU A 728 19.01 -21.23 9.91
CA GLU A 728 18.80 -22.53 10.57
C GLU A 728 19.33 -23.72 9.75
N ALA A 729 19.24 -23.62 8.42
CA ALA A 729 19.81 -24.58 7.48
C ALA A 729 21.33 -24.46 7.33
N GLY A 730 21.98 -23.47 7.96
CA GLY A 730 23.41 -23.19 7.82
C GLY A 730 23.81 -22.62 6.45
N ALA A 731 22.84 -22.20 5.64
CA ALA A 731 23.06 -21.63 4.30
C ALA A 731 23.45 -20.15 4.34
N ILE A 732 23.32 -19.49 5.51
CA ILE A 732 23.74 -18.11 5.77
C ILE A 732 24.67 -18.09 6.97
N HIS A 733 25.80 -17.40 6.83
CA HIS A 733 26.77 -17.24 7.92
C HIS A 733 26.47 -15.99 8.75
N THR A 734 26.24 -16.17 10.05
CA THR A 734 25.87 -15.09 10.98
C THR A 734 27.08 -14.43 11.65
N SER A 735 28.30 -14.77 11.24
CA SER A 735 29.54 -14.24 11.82
C SER A 735 29.75 -12.74 11.55
N GLN A 736 29.14 -12.21 10.48
CA GLN A 736 29.19 -10.80 10.11
C GLN A 736 27.77 -10.32 9.80
N THR A 737 27.39 -9.19 10.38
CA THR A 737 26.06 -8.60 10.19
C THR A 737 26.17 -7.15 9.75
N LEU A 738 25.30 -6.78 8.83
CA LEU A 738 25.03 -5.42 8.38
C LEU A 738 23.65 -5.04 8.92
N SER A 739 23.53 -3.87 9.53
CA SER A 739 22.23 -3.26 9.79
C SER A 739 21.81 -2.50 8.53
N GLY A 740 20.82 -3.00 7.80
CA GLY A 740 20.20 -2.37 6.64
C GLY A 740 19.10 -1.38 7.01
N GLN A 741 18.28 -1.01 6.03
CA GLN A 741 17.20 -0.04 6.16
C GLN A 741 16.28 -0.36 7.34
N SER A 742 15.94 0.70 8.07
CA SER A 742 15.15 0.65 9.30
C SER A 742 15.77 -0.20 10.41
N GLY A 743 17.01 -0.67 10.28
CA GLY A 743 17.72 -1.52 11.26
C GLY A 743 17.71 -3.03 10.96
N GLN A 744 17.27 -3.45 9.76
CA GLN A 744 17.11 -4.86 9.39
C GLN A 744 18.46 -5.61 9.39
N ALA A 745 18.53 -6.78 10.03
CA ALA A 745 19.76 -7.58 10.03
C ALA A 745 19.95 -8.24 8.65
N ILE A 746 21.13 -8.05 8.07
CA ILE A 746 21.53 -8.58 6.77
C ILE A 746 22.86 -9.31 6.94
N PHE A 747 22.97 -10.48 6.33
CA PHE A 747 24.11 -11.38 6.45
C PHE A 747 24.70 -11.72 5.08
N VAL A 748 25.91 -12.29 5.08
CA VAL A 748 26.51 -12.81 3.85
C VAL A 748 25.66 -13.95 3.29
N GLY A 749 25.32 -13.86 2.01
CA GLY A 749 24.44 -14.80 1.31
C GLY A 749 22.98 -14.34 1.20
N ASP A 750 22.60 -13.25 1.86
CA ASP A 750 21.24 -12.70 1.75
C ASP A 750 20.95 -12.09 0.38
N VAL A 751 19.69 -12.21 -0.04
CA VAL A 751 19.14 -11.49 -1.20
C VAL A 751 18.60 -10.15 -0.72
N VAL A 752 19.12 -9.06 -1.28
CA VAL A 752 18.80 -7.68 -0.88
C VAL A 752 18.47 -6.81 -2.09
N GLN A 753 17.75 -5.71 -1.85
CA GLN A 753 17.42 -4.71 -2.87
C GLN A 753 17.90 -3.32 -2.45
N THR A 754 18.47 -2.58 -3.41
CA THR A 754 18.83 -1.16 -3.23
C THR A 754 17.63 -0.24 -3.46
N ARG A 755 17.43 0.76 -2.61
CA ARG A 755 16.25 1.66 -2.60
C ARG A 755 16.50 3.09 -3.05
N ARG A 756 17.75 3.41 -3.38
CA ARG A 756 18.17 4.69 -3.92
C ARG A 756 19.15 4.43 -5.07
N ASN A 757 19.30 5.40 -5.97
CA ASN A 757 20.43 5.38 -6.91
C ASN A 757 21.65 5.93 -6.17
N ASP A 758 22.81 5.30 -6.34
CA ASP A 758 24.09 5.88 -5.98
C ASP A 758 25.06 5.74 -7.14
N SER A 759 25.47 6.89 -7.67
CA SER A 759 26.39 6.97 -8.80
C SER A 759 27.82 6.62 -8.42
N ALA A 760 28.23 6.83 -7.15
CA ALA A 760 29.59 6.53 -6.71
C ALA A 760 29.84 5.02 -6.70
N SER A 761 28.85 4.26 -6.23
CA SER A 761 28.88 2.80 -6.21
C SER A 761 28.22 2.13 -7.42
N ASP A 762 27.78 2.88 -8.44
CA ASP A 762 27.02 2.41 -9.61
C ASP A 762 25.94 1.37 -9.26
N VAL A 763 25.13 1.70 -8.23
CA VAL A 763 23.97 0.90 -7.84
C VAL A 763 22.68 1.63 -8.20
N GLN A 764 21.69 0.87 -8.66
CA GLN A 764 20.42 1.41 -9.13
C GLN A 764 19.28 1.10 -8.16
N ASN A 765 18.32 1.99 -8.03
CA ASN A 765 17.11 1.75 -7.25
C ASN A 765 16.33 0.56 -7.84
N ARG A 766 15.83 -0.32 -6.96
CA ARG A 766 15.13 -1.58 -7.27
C ARG A 766 15.98 -2.66 -7.92
N GLN A 767 17.31 -2.59 -7.77
CA GLN A 767 18.20 -3.66 -8.21
C GLN A 767 18.37 -4.71 -7.10
N ASN A 768 18.25 -5.99 -7.46
CA ASN A 768 18.40 -7.12 -6.55
C ASN A 768 19.83 -7.65 -6.57
N TRP A 769 20.35 -7.91 -5.38
CA TRP A 769 21.74 -8.28 -5.13
C TRP A 769 21.81 -9.48 -4.17
N VAL A 770 22.91 -10.20 -4.23
CA VAL A 770 23.32 -11.15 -3.19
C VAL A 770 24.50 -10.53 -2.44
N VAL A 771 24.42 -10.49 -1.11
CA VAL A 771 25.52 -10.00 -0.27
C VAL A 771 26.66 -11.01 -0.31
N LYS A 772 27.82 -10.60 -0.85
CA LYS A 772 29.00 -11.46 -0.95
C LYS A 772 29.95 -11.33 0.22
N THR A 773 30.15 -10.11 0.72
CA THR A 773 31.10 -9.84 1.79
C THR A 773 30.67 -8.60 2.57
N ILE A 774 30.78 -8.67 3.90
CA ILE A 774 30.59 -7.54 4.80
C ILE A 774 31.96 -7.24 5.42
N ALA A 775 32.58 -6.15 4.99
CA ALA A 775 33.86 -5.68 5.50
C ALA A 775 33.65 -4.60 6.58
N LYS A 776 34.75 -4.14 7.21
CA LYS A 776 34.71 -3.11 8.27
C LYS A 776 34.23 -1.74 7.78
N ASP A 777 34.38 -1.44 6.50
CA ASP A 777 34.14 -0.13 5.89
C ASP A 777 33.17 -0.18 4.69
N HIS A 778 32.85 -1.37 4.17
CA HIS A 778 32.04 -1.52 2.98
C HIS A 778 31.34 -2.88 2.86
N VAL A 779 30.40 -2.97 1.93
CA VAL A 779 29.69 -4.20 1.57
C VAL A 779 29.91 -4.49 0.08
N ILE A 780 30.19 -5.74 -0.25
CA ILE A 780 30.29 -6.21 -1.64
C ILE A 780 28.98 -6.91 -2.00
N LEU A 781 28.34 -6.42 -3.04
CA LEU A 781 27.09 -6.92 -3.61
C LEU A 781 27.38 -7.57 -4.96
N ALA A 782 26.78 -8.72 -5.25
CA ALA A 782 26.77 -9.33 -6.58
C ALA A 782 25.38 -9.27 -7.18
N ALA A 783 25.24 -8.89 -8.45
CA ALA A 783 23.90 -8.85 -9.06
C ALA A 783 23.28 -10.26 -9.09
N SER A 784 21.98 -10.36 -8.81
CA SER A 784 21.31 -11.67 -8.74
C SER A 784 21.24 -12.38 -10.10
N THR A 785 21.31 -11.64 -11.20
CA THR A 785 21.23 -12.17 -12.58
C THR A 785 22.60 -12.38 -13.22
N ASP A 786 23.64 -11.75 -12.69
CA ASP A 786 25.02 -11.85 -13.17
C ASP A 786 25.96 -11.75 -11.96
N THR A 787 26.45 -12.90 -11.51
CA THR A 787 27.28 -12.97 -10.30
C THR A 787 28.69 -12.37 -10.50
N THR A 788 29.05 -12.03 -11.74
CA THR A 788 30.29 -11.31 -12.06
C THR A 788 30.15 -9.79 -11.91
N ASP A 789 28.91 -9.28 -11.90
CA ASP A 789 28.60 -7.88 -11.69
C ASP A 789 28.65 -7.53 -10.20
N LEU A 790 29.86 -7.18 -9.73
CA LEU A 790 30.12 -6.81 -8.35
C LEU A 790 30.05 -5.30 -8.14
N ARG A 791 29.44 -4.86 -7.03
CA ARG A 791 29.42 -3.47 -6.58
C ARG A 791 29.86 -3.34 -5.14
N LYS A 792 30.64 -2.29 -4.86
CA LYS A 792 31.11 -1.91 -3.53
C LYS A 792 30.31 -0.71 -3.04
N VAL A 793 29.54 -0.88 -1.97
CA VAL A 793 28.76 0.20 -1.34
C VAL A 793 29.29 0.50 0.06
N SER A 794 29.15 1.76 0.51
CA SER A 794 29.51 2.15 1.88
C SER A 794 28.53 1.56 2.90
N LEU A 795 28.96 1.44 4.16
CA LEU A 795 28.09 1.01 5.26
C LEU A 795 26.92 1.98 5.48
N ASP A 796 27.15 3.29 5.37
CA ASP A 796 26.09 4.31 5.54
C ASP A 796 24.99 4.17 4.49
N TYR A 797 25.39 3.96 3.24
CA TYR A 797 24.45 3.71 2.15
C TYR A 797 23.69 2.41 2.40
N ALA A 798 24.41 1.34 2.77
CA ALA A 798 23.82 0.04 3.04
C ALA A 798 22.80 0.10 4.19
N ALA A 799 23.11 0.82 5.26
CA ALA A 799 22.23 1.02 6.41
C ALA A 799 20.98 1.83 6.09
N SER A 800 21.07 2.76 5.15
CA SER A 800 19.94 3.65 4.83
C SER A 800 19.07 3.12 3.69
N HIS A 801 19.66 2.35 2.77
CA HIS A 801 19.09 2.13 1.44
C HIS A 801 19.13 0.68 0.95
N ILE A 802 19.44 -0.29 1.80
CA ILE A 802 19.38 -1.73 1.47
C ILE A 802 18.42 -2.47 2.41
N HIS A 803 17.55 -3.33 1.87
CA HIS A 803 16.72 -4.25 2.65
C HIS A 803 16.66 -5.65 2.02
N LEU A 804 16.19 -6.65 2.75
CA LEU A 804 15.93 -8.01 2.26
C LEU A 804 14.89 -8.00 1.13
N ALA A 805 15.11 -8.84 0.13
CA ALA A 805 14.31 -8.83 -1.11
C ALA A 805 13.96 -10.24 -1.62
N TYR A 806 13.71 -11.19 -0.70
CA TYR A 806 13.21 -12.51 -1.08
C TYR A 806 11.77 -12.45 -1.61
N ALA A 807 10.96 -11.56 -1.05
CA ALA A 807 9.63 -11.23 -1.52
C ALA A 807 9.51 -9.72 -1.75
N THR A 808 8.59 -9.32 -2.64
CA THR A 808 8.36 -7.91 -2.96
C THR A 808 6.90 -7.66 -3.34
N THR A 809 6.52 -6.39 -3.41
CA THR A 809 5.29 -5.96 -4.09
C THR A 809 5.44 -6.06 -5.61
N VAL A 810 4.32 -5.92 -6.34
CA VAL A 810 4.26 -5.94 -7.80
C VAL A 810 5.30 -5.04 -8.49
N TYR A 811 5.60 -3.89 -7.91
CA TYR A 811 6.58 -2.94 -8.44
C TYR A 811 8.01 -3.46 -8.49
N GLY A 812 8.37 -4.41 -7.63
CA GLY A 812 9.73 -4.96 -7.56
C GLY A 812 10.00 -6.07 -8.58
N VAL A 813 8.95 -6.77 -9.06
CA VAL A 813 9.08 -7.85 -10.06
C VAL A 813 8.80 -7.39 -11.48
N GLN A 814 8.44 -6.12 -11.70
CA GLN A 814 8.09 -5.64 -13.03
C GLN A 814 9.30 -5.71 -13.97
N GLY A 815 9.06 -6.19 -15.20
CA GLY A 815 10.11 -6.46 -16.18
C GLY A 815 10.95 -7.72 -15.89
N GLU A 816 10.79 -8.35 -14.73
CA GLU A 816 11.50 -9.59 -14.41
C GLU A 816 10.83 -10.81 -15.05
N THR A 817 11.63 -11.84 -15.28
CA THR A 817 11.19 -13.16 -15.76
C THR A 817 11.91 -14.21 -14.93
N THR A 818 11.14 -15.07 -14.28
CA THR A 818 11.62 -16.15 -13.41
C THR A 818 11.11 -17.50 -13.92
N ASP A 819 11.56 -18.61 -13.33
CA ASP A 819 11.06 -19.93 -13.69
C ASP A 819 9.71 -20.19 -13.00
N ARG A 820 9.59 -19.77 -11.73
CA ARG A 820 8.36 -19.79 -10.94
C ARG A 820 7.88 -18.41 -10.49
N ALA A 821 6.58 -18.29 -10.25
CA ALA A 821 6.00 -17.14 -9.57
C ALA A 821 4.87 -17.55 -8.62
N LEU A 822 4.93 -17.04 -7.39
CA LEU A 822 3.86 -17.18 -6.40
C LEU A 822 3.33 -15.81 -6.02
N VAL A 823 2.00 -15.69 -6.03
CA VAL A 823 1.28 -14.46 -5.70
C VAL A 823 0.53 -14.65 -4.39
N GLY A 824 0.79 -13.80 -3.40
CA GLY A 824 0.15 -13.83 -2.09
C GLY A 824 -1.28 -13.28 -2.11
N PRO A 825 -2.01 -13.46 -1.01
CA PRO A 825 -3.39 -13.02 -0.89
C PRO A 825 -3.51 -11.49 -0.91
N GLY A 826 -4.67 -10.99 -1.35
CA GLY A 826 -5.02 -9.57 -1.23
C GLY A 826 -4.31 -8.62 -2.20
N VAL A 827 -3.55 -9.14 -3.18
CA VAL A 827 -3.03 -8.31 -4.28
C VAL A 827 -4.18 -7.76 -5.15
N ASP A 828 -3.96 -6.59 -5.74
CA ASP A 828 -4.90 -6.01 -6.71
C ASP A 828 -4.79 -6.69 -8.09
N ALA A 829 -5.63 -6.26 -9.04
CA ALA A 829 -5.68 -6.84 -10.38
C ALA A 829 -4.32 -6.77 -11.12
N ALA A 830 -3.56 -5.70 -10.89
CA ALA A 830 -2.24 -5.54 -11.47
C ALA A 830 -1.24 -6.50 -10.80
N GLY A 831 -1.27 -6.63 -9.48
CA GLY A 831 -0.45 -7.58 -8.72
C GLY A 831 -0.74 -9.03 -9.11
N LEU A 832 -2.01 -9.40 -9.28
CA LEU A 832 -2.42 -10.73 -9.72
C LEU A 832 -1.93 -11.01 -11.15
N TYR A 833 -2.22 -10.12 -12.09
CA TYR A 833 -1.84 -10.27 -13.50
C TYR A 833 -0.31 -10.26 -13.69
N VAL A 834 0.38 -9.27 -13.11
CA VAL A 834 1.84 -9.17 -13.22
C VAL A 834 2.49 -10.36 -12.52
N GLY A 835 2.06 -10.70 -11.31
CA GLY A 835 2.62 -11.81 -10.55
C GLY A 835 2.51 -13.14 -11.29
N LEU A 836 1.30 -13.51 -11.74
CA LEU A 836 1.04 -14.74 -12.49
C LEU A 836 1.68 -14.76 -13.89
N THR A 837 2.26 -13.65 -14.36
CA THR A 837 2.97 -13.62 -15.64
C THR A 837 4.50 -13.61 -15.50
N ARG A 838 5.05 -13.63 -14.27
CA ARG A 838 6.51 -13.60 -14.08
C ARG A 838 7.19 -14.95 -14.34
N GLY A 839 6.55 -16.05 -13.93
CA GLY A 839 7.08 -17.40 -14.06
C GLY A 839 6.90 -17.97 -15.47
N LYS A 840 7.93 -18.60 -16.02
CA LYS A 840 7.85 -19.27 -17.33
C LYS A 840 7.08 -20.58 -17.28
N GLN A 841 7.21 -21.31 -16.17
CA GLN A 841 6.73 -22.69 -16.05
C GLN A 841 5.65 -22.84 -14.99
N HIS A 842 5.88 -22.33 -13.79
CA HIS A 842 4.97 -22.49 -12.66
C HIS A 842 4.46 -21.13 -12.18
N ASN A 843 3.15 -20.93 -12.20
CA ASN A 843 2.50 -19.69 -11.77
C ASN A 843 1.32 -20.02 -10.87
N THR A 844 1.36 -19.55 -9.63
CA THR A 844 0.35 -19.93 -8.62
C THR A 844 -0.04 -18.72 -7.78
N ALA A 845 -1.33 -18.60 -7.45
CA ALA A 845 -1.82 -17.64 -6.46
C ALA A 845 -2.24 -18.37 -5.18
N VAL A 846 -1.84 -17.83 -4.05
CA VAL A 846 -2.19 -18.30 -2.71
C VAL A 846 -3.36 -17.46 -2.21
N LEU A 847 -4.47 -18.12 -1.87
CA LEU A 847 -5.71 -17.47 -1.42
C LEU A 847 -6.07 -17.92 -0.01
N VAL A 848 -6.57 -16.99 0.80
CA VAL A 848 -7.12 -17.32 2.12
C VAL A 848 -8.61 -17.59 1.97
N ALA A 849 -8.94 -18.84 1.66
CA ALA A 849 -10.27 -19.30 1.30
C ALA A 849 -10.53 -20.70 1.86
N ALA A 850 -11.72 -20.91 2.42
CA ALA A 850 -12.11 -22.19 3.02
C ALA A 850 -12.63 -23.20 2.00
N ASP A 851 -13.09 -22.73 0.84
CA ASP A 851 -13.68 -23.54 -0.22
C ASP A 851 -13.48 -22.87 -1.59
N ALA A 852 -13.78 -23.63 -2.66
CA ALA A 852 -13.63 -23.16 -4.03
C ALA A 852 -14.50 -21.93 -4.34
N ASP A 853 -15.70 -21.83 -3.76
CA ASP A 853 -16.61 -20.71 -4.04
C ASP A 853 -16.11 -19.40 -3.41
N SER A 854 -15.57 -19.45 -2.19
CA SER A 854 -14.92 -18.31 -1.55
C SER A 854 -13.63 -17.91 -2.28
N ALA A 855 -12.84 -18.87 -2.77
CA ALA A 855 -11.68 -18.59 -3.62
C ALA A 855 -12.08 -17.89 -4.93
N LYS A 856 -13.12 -18.38 -5.61
CA LYS A 856 -13.66 -17.75 -6.83
C LYS A 856 -14.14 -16.33 -6.56
N ALA A 857 -14.86 -16.10 -5.47
CA ALA A 857 -15.33 -14.76 -5.10
C ALA A 857 -14.17 -13.79 -4.82
N GLN A 858 -13.12 -14.25 -4.13
CA GLN A 858 -11.92 -13.46 -3.86
C GLN A 858 -11.17 -13.12 -5.16
N LEU A 859 -11.01 -14.07 -6.08
CA LEU A 859 -10.39 -13.82 -7.39
C LEU A 859 -11.17 -12.78 -8.22
N VAL A 860 -12.50 -12.88 -8.23
CA VAL A 860 -13.35 -11.88 -8.90
C VAL A 860 -13.16 -10.49 -8.30
N GLU A 861 -13.08 -10.38 -6.97
CA GLU A 861 -12.77 -9.11 -6.29
C GLU A 861 -11.38 -8.58 -6.67
N MET A 862 -10.36 -9.44 -6.64
CA MET A 862 -8.98 -9.09 -6.99
C MET A 862 -8.85 -8.64 -8.46
N MET A 863 -9.63 -9.22 -9.38
CA MET A 863 -9.62 -8.85 -10.80
C MET A 863 -10.28 -7.50 -11.11
N GLN A 864 -10.97 -6.87 -10.16
CA GLN A 864 -11.63 -5.58 -10.39
C GLN A 864 -10.59 -4.47 -10.61
N ARG A 865 -10.76 -3.73 -11.71
CA ARG A 865 -9.93 -2.56 -12.05
C ARG A 865 -10.77 -1.29 -12.01
N GLN A 866 -10.21 -0.23 -11.47
CA GLN A 866 -10.77 1.10 -11.69
C GLN A 866 -10.48 1.55 -13.12
N PRO A 867 -11.44 2.20 -13.80
CA PRO A 867 -11.19 2.74 -15.13
C PRO A 867 -10.13 3.83 -15.06
N THR A 868 -9.22 3.84 -16.03
CA THR A 868 -8.23 4.91 -16.17
C THR A 868 -8.93 6.24 -16.45
N GLU A 869 -8.63 7.25 -15.64
CA GLU A 869 -9.23 8.58 -15.75
C GLU A 869 -8.24 9.59 -16.39
N GLU A 870 -7.75 9.34 -17.60
CA GLU A 870 -6.66 10.15 -18.17
C GLU A 870 -7.05 11.57 -18.64
N THR A 871 -8.35 11.91 -18.60
CA THR A 871 -8.86 13.23 -18.99
C THR A 871 -9.84 13.78 -17.95
N MET A 872 -10.01 15.10 -17.93
CA MET A 872 -11.02 15.76 -17.08
C MET A 872 -12.43 15.22 -17.33
N ARG A 873 -12.79 14.93 -18.59
CA ARG A 873 -14.09 14.34 -18.95
C ARG A 873 -14.30 12.97 -18.29
N LYS A 874 -13.30 12.09 -18.33
CA LYS A 874 -13.38 10.78 -17.68
C LYS A 874 -13.45 10.90 -16.15
N SER A 875 -12.70 11.82 -15.55
CA SER A 875 -12.81 12.08 -14.10
C SER A 875 -14.18 12.58 -13.69
N ARG A 876 -14.80 13.49 -14.46
CA ARG A 876 -16.19 13.92 -14.21
C ARG A 876 -17.18 12.75 -14.31
N ALA A 877 -17.04 11.92 -15.34
CA ALA A 877 -17.90 10.75 -15.51
C ALA A 877 -17.76 9.74 -14.36
N ALA A 878 -16.53 9.45 -13.92
CA ALA A 878 -16.26 8.56 -12.79
C ALA A 878 -16.84 9.11 -11.48
N ALA A 879 -16.69 10.42 -11.24
CA ALA A 879 -17.31 11.08 -10.09
C ALA A 879 -18.84 10.95 -10.11
N GLN A 880 -19.46 11.11 -11.27
CA GLN A 880 -20.91 10.99 -11.41
C GLN A 880 -21.41 9.55 -11.25
N VAL A 881 -20.65 8.55 -11.71
CA VAL A 881 -20.92 7.13 -11.43
C VAL A 881 -20.84 6.84 -9.94
N GLU A 882 -19.83 7.38 -9.26
CA GLU A 882 -19.66 7.22 -7.82
C GLU A 882 -20.80 7.86 -7.04
N LEU A 883 -21.23 9.07 -7.44
CA LEU A 883 -22.38 9.73 -6.83
C LEU A 883 -23.69 8.97 -7.06
N ARG A 884 -23.91 8.42 -8.26
CA ARG A 884 -25.10 7.58 -8.52
C ARG A 884 -25.12 6.31 -7.66
N ARG A 885 -23.95 5.80 -7.25
CA ARG A 885 -23.80 4.65 -6.34
C ARG A 885 -23.85 5.05 -4.86
N ALA A 886 -23.66 6.33 -4.55
CA ALA A 886 -23.80 6.86 -3.22
C ALA A 886 -25.29 6.87 -2.84
N ALA A 887 -25.58 6.53 -1.60
CA ALA A 887 -26.93 6.58 -1.09
C ALA A 887 -27.39 8.04 -1.00
N ARG A 888 -28.66 8.31 -1.35
CA ARG A 888 -29.26 9.65 -1.36
C ARG A 888 -30.05 9.91 -0.09
N SER A 889 -30.15 11.17 0.30
CA SER A 889 -31.03 11.61 1.38
C SER A 889 -32.49 11.30 1.03
N SER A 890 -33.27 10.91 2.03
CA SER A 890 -34.72 10.69 1.91
C SER A 890 -35.53 12.00 1.91
N ALA A 891 -34.88 13.15 2.04
CA ALA A 891 -35.53 14.46 2.06
C ALA A 891 -36.03 14.86 0.64
N GLU A 892 -37.34 14.64 0.46
CA GLU A 892 -38.25 15.04 -0.62
C GLU A 892 -38.07 14.43 -2.04
N PRO A 893 -39.16 13.98 -2.68
CA PRO A 893 -39.12 13.50 -4.05
C PRO A 893 -38.94 14.69 -4.99
N ILE A 894 -37.80 14.76 -5.68
CA ILE A 894 -37.72 15.57 -6.90
C ILE A 894 -38.68 14.90 -7.90
N THR A 895 -39.78 15.59 -8.17
CA THR A 895 -40.71 15.33 -9.28
C THR A 895 -39.93 14.87 -10.50
N ALA A 896 -40.32 13.70 -11.01
CA ALA A 896 -39.73 13.10 -12.19
C ALA A 896 -39.53 14.15 -13.28
N VAL A 897 -38.27 14.41 -13.65
CA VAL A 897 -37.95 15.17 -14.86
C VAL A 897 -38.40 14.31 -16.02
N THR A 898 -39.55 14.66 -16.59
CA THR A 898 -40.02 14.11 -17.86
C THR A 898 -38.98 14.37 -18.95
N GLU A 899 -38.79 13.40 -19.85
CA GLU A 899 -37.81 13.27 -20.95
C GLU A 899 -37.70 14.45 -21.93
N THR A 900 -38.28 15.62 -21.66
CA THR A 900 -38.41 16.74 -22.60
C THR A 900 -37.38 17.87 -22.39
N GLN A 901 -36.43 17.75 -21.45
CA GLN A 901 -35.41 18.79 -21.20
C GLN A 901 -33.98 18.47 -21.70
N LEU A 902 -33.78 17.34 -22.40
CA LEU A 902 -32.47 16.95 -22.96
C LEU A 902 -32.07 17.67 -24.27
N THR A 903 -32.85 18.64 -24.75
CA THR A 903 -32.62 19.30 -26.05
C THR A 903 -32.22 20.77 -26.02
N ALA A 904 -31.88 21.36 -24.87
CA ALA A 904 -31.49 22.78 -24.87
C ALA A 904 -30.52 23.19 -23.77
N ILE A 905 -29.24 22.80 -23.86
CA ILE A 905 -28.11 23.70 -23.51
C ILE A 905 -26.95 23.39 -24.46
N GLY A 906 -26.80 24.29 -25.44
CA GLY A 906 -25.74 24.27 -26.44
C GLY A 906 -24.40 24.75 -25.91
N LEU A 907 -23.37 24.37 -26.66
CA LEU A 907 -21.98 24.83 -26.61
C LEU A 907 -21.87 26.36 -26.57
N GLN A 908 -21.06 26.86 -25.63
CA GLN A 908 -20.03 27.86 -25.88
C GLN A 908 -18.85 27.65 -24.93
#